data_AF-A0AAD8FH40-F1
#
_entry.id   AF-A0AAD8FH40-F1
#
_cell.length_a   1.000
_cell.length_b   1.000
_cell.length_c   1.000
_cell.angle_alpha   90.00
_cell.angle_beta   90.00
_cell.angle_gamma   90.00
#
_symmetry.space_group_name_H-M   'P 1'
#
loop_
_entity.id
_entity.type
_entity.pdbx_description
1 polymer ?
#
loop_
_entity_poly.entity_id
_entity_poly.type
_entity_poly.pdbx_seq_one_letter_code
_entity_poly.pdbx_strand_id
1 'polypeptide(L)'
;MSGENKVTLTNALENVDLLDDLPLPDQQPCIEALSLSVHYRANFDTNFEDKNAFVKSVAKYKEQATVQADLNLLLEEGEEYAVMLYTWRCCSRAIPQVKSNEQENRTEIYQKTVEVLEPHVNKLMQFMFFQKRAIDLFCEEVKRLCHKEKRQDFVSEAYLLTLGKLINMFAELDELKNMKASVRNDYSAYRRAAQFLKVMADQQAMQDSQNLSMNLATQNKIRDTLKSRLAEIQGYDELLADVVNICLVMYEKDMYLEPTEKHMLVKVMAFGLFLMDLEKGPNIYRMNDRKRINLARIDRILKQLEMVPLYGDMMIAPYNYIKNGPNFDPSKWPACESSQLSPQSNLLGSLEMIRERHMQYISQLARHNNEATTTMRESPRSDSENKELTELALRGLTLLSKWTQQVMELYSWKLMNPTDPHTSKDCPETAEEYERATRYNYSRDEKFALIEVIAMIKGLQLLMARMETIFMDAIRRHIYAELQDFVQLFLREPLRRASKKKSDIIRIIIMSVRDTCVDWLRGTEPADDPALLGKKDPPDGFPIKVPRRNVGPSSTQLYMVRTMLESLTDERSGGKKSMRKEMDEQHIQAIEDFHRKSFFWNYLLNFNASLFNCCDLSQLWYREFFLELTMGKRIQFPIEMSMPWILTDHILETKEPSMMEYILYPLDLYNDSAQYALMRFRKQFLYDEVEAEVNLCFDQFVYKLSDQIFAYYKHLSGCIILDKRFRAECMNNGEKISFPVANRYQTLLKQRHVQLLGRSIDLNKLISQLVNAALQKALDVAISRFEGGDITGIIELEGLIEVNRLAHKLMGEYLLLNDFDAMLKEANHNVSAPYGRITLHVFWELNIDLLPNYCYNAATNRFVKTRLPFEKETKREKPPNPSVHYVWGTKRLNHSFSTIYSLYTGFIGAPHFRAICRLLGYQGIAVVIEELLKTVENFLTGTTLDYVTTLMKVMPVTCKLLRFDYGSPGVMGYYQAELCDLIQYPDLRTEVFQSFREIGNAVLFCLLVEQAL
;
A
#
# COMPACT_ATOMS: atom_id res chain seq x y z
N MET A 1 -9.35 17.21 -61.22
CA MET A 1 -10.19 16.00 -61.27
C MET A 1 -10.21 15.40 -59.87
N SER A 2 -11.32 15.58 -59.17
CA SER A 2 -11.62 14.96 -57.88
C SER A 2 -11.87 13.46 -58.10
N GLY A 3 -10.94 12.61 -57.68
CA GLY A 3 -11.17 11.17 -57.59
C GLY A 3 -11.99 10.90 -56.33
N GLU A 4 -13.25 10.51 -56.51
CA GLU A 4 -14.09 9.94 -55.45
C GLU A 4 -13.41 8.68 -54.89
N ASN A 5 -12.76 8.79 -53.73
CA ASN A 5 -12.42 7.63 -52.93
C ASN A 5 -13.73 7.02 -52.43
N LYS A 6 -14.25 6.03 -53.15
CA LYS A 6 -15.37 5.20 -52.68
C LYS A 6 -14.92 4.47 -51.42
N VAL A 7 -15.37 4.95 -50.26
CA VAL A 7 -15.22 4.24 -48.98
C VAL A 7 -15.96 2.91 -49.11
N THR A 8 -15.26 1.81 -48.90
CA THR A 8 -15.84 0.46 -48.91
C THR A 8 -16.71 0.27 -47.67
N LEU A 9 -17.72 -0.60 -47.76
CA LEU A 9 -18.55 -0.96 -46.60
C LEU A 9 -17.68 -1.51 -45.46
N THR A 10 -16.62 -2.24 -45.79
CA THR A 10 -15.64 -2.76 -44.82
C THR A 10 -14.94 -1.65 -44.05
N ASN A 11 -14.40 -0.62 -44.74
CA ASN A 11 -13.77 0.51 -44.06
C ASN A 11 -14.76 1.32 -43.22
N ALA A 12 -16.03 1.40 -43.64
CA ALA A 12 -17.07 2.05 -42.85
C ALA A 12 -17.42 1.25 -41.58
N LEU A 13 -17.44 -0.08 -41.66
CA LEU A 13 -17.66 -0.96 -40.50
C LEU A 13 -16.46 -0.94 -39.55
N GLU A 14 -15.22 -1.00 -40.06
CA GLU A 14 -14.00 -0.86 -39.24
C GLU A 14 -13.98 0.48 -38.47
N ASN A 15 -14.45 1.57 -39.09
CA ASN A 15 -14.59 2.87 -38.41
C ASN A 15 -15.68 2.90 -37.34
N VAL A 16 -16.74 2.07 -37.48
CA VAL A 16 -17.80 1.95 -36.47
C VAL A 16 -17.36 1.02 -35.34
N ASP A 17 -16.66 -0.07 -35.64
CA ASP A 17 -16.06 -0.97 -34.64
C ASP A 17 -15.05 -0.19 -33.76
N LEU A 18 -14.32 0.77 -34.34
CA LEU A 18 -13.46 1.70 -33.59
C LEU A 18 -14.22 2.62 -32.62
N LEU A 19 -15.52 2.87 -32.82
CA LEU A 19 -16.37 3.62 -31.87
C LEU A 19 -16.82 2.74 -30.70
N ASP A 20 -17.03 1.45 -30.92
CA ASP A 20 -17.33 0.48 -29.86
C ASP A 20 -16.09 0.21 -28.99
N ASP A 21 -14.90 0.32 -29.58
CA ASP A 21 -13.60 0.23 -28.88
C ASP A 21 -13.16 1.54 -28.19
N LEU A 22 -13.91 2.63 -28.36
CA LEU A 22 -13.58 3.92 -27.76
C LEU A 22 -13.87 3.88 -26.25
N PRO A 23 -12.85 3.85 -25.37
CA PRO A 23 -13.09 3.79 -23.94
C PRO A 23 -13.79 5.09 -23.53
N LEU A 24 -15.04 4.97 -23.05
CA LEU A 24 -15.71 6.09 -22.42
C LEU A 24 -14.84 6.53 -21.23
N PRO A 25 -14.44 7.81 -21.15
CA PRO A 25 -13.57 8.27 -20.09
C PRO A 25 -14.31 8.10 -18.76
N ASP A 26 -13.81 7.18 -17.95
CA ASP A 26 -14.20 7.09 -16.56
C ASP A 26 -13.84 8.41 -15.87
N GLN A 27 -14.82 9.05 -15.24
CA GLN A 27 -14.65 10.34 -14.58
C GLN A 27 -13.95 10.22 -13.22
N GLN A 28 -13.60 9.00 -12.78
CA GLN A 28 -12.84 8.73 -11.56
C GLN A 28 -11.39 9.25 -11.67
N PRO A 29 -10.89 10.00 -10.65
CA PRO A 29 -9.49 10.35 -10.55
C PRO A 29 -8.61 9.10 -10.38
N CYS A 30 -7.53 9.02 -11.17
CA CYS A 30 -6.56 7.93 -11.13
C CYS A 30 -5.59 8.11 -9.94
N ILE A 31 -5.95 7.59 -8.77
CA ILE A 31 -5.12 7.57 -7.54
C ILE A 31 -4.92 6.15 -7.00
N GLU A 32 -5.05 5.16 -7.88
CA GLU A 32 -4.88 3.75 -7.58
C GLU A 32 -3.69 3.19 -8.35
N ALA A 33 -3.16 2.08 -7.85
CA ALA A 33 -2.14 1.32 -8.52
C ALA A 33 -2.69 0.57 -9.75
N LEU A 34 -1.82 -0.21 -10.39
CA LEU A 34 -2.21 -1.05 -11.51
C LEU A 34 -3.24 -2.11 -11.09
N SER A 35 -4.49 -1.93 -11.51
CA SER A 35 -5.55 -2.91 -11.28
C SER A 35 -5.54 -4.00 -12.35
N LEU A 36 -5.36 -5.25 -11.92
CA LEU A 36 -5.51 -6.41 -12.79
C LEU A 36 -6.45 -7.42 -12.14
N SER A 37 -7.63 -7.61 -12.72
CA SER A 37 -8.58 -8.65 -12.31
C SER A 37 -8.01 -10.05 -12.59
N VAL A 38 -7.28 -10.19 -13.72
CA VAL A 38 -6.56 -11.40 -14.12
C VAL A 38 -5.25 -10.98 -14.76
N HIS A 39 -4.13 -11.51 -14.27
CA HIS A 39 -2.82 -11.27 -14.84
C HIS A 39 -2.36 -12.47 -15.66
N TYR A 40 -2.26 -12.29 -16.99
CA TYR A 40 -1.73 -13.29 -17.89
C TYR A 40 -0.27 -13.00 -18.21
N ARG A 41 0.62 -13.97 -17.95
CA ARG A 41 2.04 -13.93 -18.34
C ARG A 41 2.30 -14.97 -19.42
N ALA A 42 2.56 -14.52 -20.64
CA ALA A 42 3.10 -15.40 -21.67
C ALA A 42 4.60 -15.59 -21.42
N ASN A 43 5.03 -16.82 -21.11
CA ASN A 43 6.44 -17.18 -21.07
C ASN A 43 6.83 -17.84 -22.39
N PHE A 44 7.69 -17.19 -23.16
CA PHE A 44 8.23 -17.72 -24.41
C PHE A 44 9.66 -18.28 -24.25
N ASP A 45 10.19 -18.32 -23.03
CA ASP A 45 11.48 -18.95 -22.78
C ASP A 45 11.33 -20.47 -22.78
N THR A 46 12.03 -21.12 -23.71
CA THR A 46 12.02 -22.57 -23.92
C THR A 46 13.11 -23.30 -23.13
N ASN A 47 13.89 -22.60 -22.29
CA ASN A 47 15.04 -23.17 -21.59
C ASN A 47 15.97 -23.98 -22.53
N PHE A 48 16.19 -23.45 -23.74
CA PHE A 48 17.04 -24.04 -24.78
C PHE A 48 16.56 -25.37 -25.38
N GLU A 49 15.28 -25.75 -25.26
CA GLU A 49 14.73 -26.98 -25.85
C GLU A 49 14.97 -27.08 -27.37
N ASP A 50 14.91 -25.96 -28.10
CA ASP A 50 15.08 -25.86 -29.54
C ASP A 50 16.55 -25.77 -30.00
N LYS A 51 17.54 -25.84 -29.10
CA LYS A 51 18.99 -25.74 -29.42
C LYS A 51 19.46 -26.68 -30.53
N ASN A 52 18.83 -27.85 -30.67
CA ASN A 52 19.18 -28.85 -31.68
C ASN A 52 18.79 -28.40 -33.10
N ALA A 53 17.84 -27.47 -33.25
CA ALA A 53 17.46 -26.91 -34.54
C ALA A 53 18.59 -26.08 -35.19
N PHE A 54 19.50 -25.51 -34.40
CA PHE A 54 20.62 -24.71 -34.90
C PHE A 54 21.81 -25.58 -35.32
N VAL A 55 21.61 -26.48 -36.29
CA VAL A 55 22.58 -27.54 -36.70
C VAL A 55 23.99 -27.01 -36.97
N LYS A 56 24.12 -25.80 -37.52
CA LYS A 56 25.39 -25.17 -37.87
C LYS A 56 26.14 -24.51 -36.70
N SER A 57 25.55 -24.43 -35.51
CA SER A 57 26.25 -23.86 -34.35
C SER A 57 27.31 -24.83 -33.81
N VAL A 58 28.40 -24.28 -33.26
CA VAL A 58 29.49 -25.09 -32.72
C VAL A 58 28.99 -25.99 -31.58
N ALA A 59 29.29 -27.29 -31.66
CA ALA A 59 28.79 -28.31 -30.74
C ALA A 59 29.06 -28.00 -29.25
N LYS A 60 30.21 -27.38 -28.95
CA LYS A 60 30.59 -26.96 -27.59
C LYS A 60 29.52 -26.08 -26.92
N TYR A 61 28.96 -25.10 -27.62
CA TYR A 61 27.98 -24.18 -27.03
C TYR A 61 26.61 -24.86 -26.83
N LYS A 62 26.26 -25.83 -27.67
CA LYS A 62 25.03 -26.64 -27.49
C LYS A 62 25.12 -27.54 -26.27
N GLU A 63 26.27 -28.16 -26.06
CA GLU A 63 26.54 -28.96 -24.86
C GLU A 63 26.43 -28.09 -23.61
N GLN A 64 27.05 -26.90 -23.62
CA GLN A 64 26.96 -25.94 -22.52
C GLN A 64 25.52 -25.48 -22.26
N ALA A 65 24.75 -25.16 -23.30
CA ALA A 65 23.33 -24.81 -23.17
C ALA A 65 22.50 -25.96 -22.56
N THR A 66 22.87 -27.22 -22.83
CA THR A 66 22.20 -28.40 -22.26
C THR A 66 22.43 -28.51 -20.77
N VAL A 67 23.69 -28.42 -20.35
CA VAL A 67 24.00 -28.46 -18.92
C VAL A 67 23.38 -27.26 -18.20
N GLN A 68 23.41 -26.07 -18.80
CA GLN A 68 22.78 -24.89 -18.22
C GLN A 68 21.26 -25.04 -18.05
N ALA A 69 20.58 -25.65 -19.03
CA ALA A 69 19.15 -25.94 -18.92
C ALA A 69 18.83 -26.84 -17.72
N ASP A 70 19.64 -27.89 -17.51
CA ASP A 70 19.47 -28.82 -16.37
C ASP A 70 19.73 -28.12 -15.03
N LEU A 71 20.72 -27.21 -14.97
CA LEU A 71 20.99 -26.41 -13.77
C LEU A 71 19.87 -25.40 -13.48
N ASN A 72 19.23 -24.84 -14.51
CA ASN A 72 18.07 -23.95 -14.34
C ASN A 72 16.89 -24.71 -13.71
N LEU A 73 16.61 -25.93 -14.17
CA LEU A 73 15.56 -26.78 -13.57
C LEU A 73 15.86 -27.11 -12.10
N LEU A 74 17.13 -27.32 -11.77
CA LEU A 74 17.56 -27.55 -10.39
C LEU A 74 17.32 -26.32 -9.50
N LEU A 75 17.50 -25.11 -10.03
CA LEU A 75 17.19 -23.86 -9.33
C LEU A 75 15.68 -23.70 -9.08
N GLU A 76 14.85 -24.02 -10.08
CA GLU A 76 13.39 -23.99 -9.93
C GLU A 76 12.90 -24.96 -8.85
N GLU A 77 13.42 -26.19 -8.84
CA GLU A 77 13.11 -27.18 -7.79
C GLU A 77 13.61 -26.70 -6.41
N GLY A 78 14.77 -26.04 -6.35
CA GLY A 78 15.29 -25.44 -5.12
C GLY A 78 14.39 -24.36 -4.54
N GLU A 79 13.83 -23.50 -5.40
CA GLU A 79 12.87 -22.48 -5.00
C GLU A 79 11.61 -23.10 -4.37
N GLU A 80 11.11 -24.22 -4.90
CA GLU A 80 9.96 -24.92 -4.30
C GLU A 80 10.24 -25.39 -2.87
N TYR A 81 11.46 -25.86 -2.59
CA TYR A 81 11.87 -26.22 -1.23
C TYR A 81 12.11 -25.01 -0.34
N ALA A 82 12.61 -23.89 -0.88
CA ALA A 82 12.74 -22.64 -0.12
C ALA A 82 11.35 -22.14 0.33
N VAL A 83 10.37 -22.12 -0.58
CA VAL A 83 8.96 -21.84 -0.27
C VAL A 83 8.45 -22.80 0.79
N MET A 84 8.69 -24.11 0.63
CA MET A 84 8.25 -25.13 1.58
C MET A 84 8.80 -24.86 2.99
N LEU A 85 10.09 -24.58 3.13
CA LEU A 85 10.73 -24.33 4.42
C LEU A 85 10.21 -23.02 5.03
N TYR A 86 10.20 -21.93 4.25
CA TYR A 86 9.77 -20.62 4.71
C TYR A 86 8.32 -20.64 5.24
N THR A 87 7.41 -21.28 4.49
CA THR A 87 5.99 -21.36 4.83
C THR A 87 5.63 -22.51 5.78
N TRP A 88 6.63 -23.25 6.30
CA TRP A 88 6.39 -24.31 7.26
C TRP A 88 6.05 -23.75 8.64
N ARG A 89 4.79 -23.93 9.07
CA ARG A 89 4.36 -23.70 10.46
C ARG A 89 4.22 -25.02 11.23
N CYS A 90 4.51 -24.98 12.52
CA CYS A 90 4.62 -26.18 13.35
C CYS A 90 3.27 -26.89 13.55
N CYS A 91 3.12 -28.07 12.95
CA CYS A 91 1.93 -28.91 13.12
C CYS A 91 1.86 -29.49 14.54
N SER A 92 3.00 -29.88 15.12
CA SER A 92 3.08 -30.50 16.44
C SER A 92 2.62 -29.58 17.58
N ARG A 93 2.58 -28.25 17.37
CA ARG A 93 1.95 -27.31 18.32
C ARG A 93 0.43 -27.43 18.37
N ALA A 94 -0.20 -27.85 17.27
CA ALA A 94 -1.65 -28.07 17.18
C ALA A 94 -2.07 -29.49 17.62
N ILE A 95 -1.12 -30.42 17.72
CA ILE A 95 -1.40 -31.81 18.11
C ILE A 95 -1.50 -31.92 19.64
N PRO A 96 -2.56 -32.56 20.19
CA PRO A 96 -2.67 -32.81 21.62
C PRO A 96 -1.49 -33.65 22.14
N GLN A 97 -0.80 -33.15 23.17
CA GLN A 97 0.31 -33.88 23.77
C GLN A 97 -0.18 -35.02 24.67
N VAL A 98 0.48 -36.17 24.55
CA VAL A 98 0.27 -37.31 25.46
C VAL A 98 0.89 -36.97 26.82
N LYS A 99 0.06 -36.85 27.86
CA LYS A 99 0.48 -36.43 29.21
C LYS A 99 0.99 -37.58 30.07
N SER A 100 0.47 -38.78 29.87
CA SER A 100 0.86 -39.98 30.63
C SER A 100 0.77 -41.23 29.77
N ASN A 101 1.46 -42.29 30.19
CA ASN A 101 1.40 -43.59 29.53
C ASN A 101 0.04 -44.29 29.68
N GLU A 102 -0.77 -43.85 30.63
CA GLU A 102 -2.09 -44.41 30.96
C GLU A 102 -3.24 -43.65 30.29
N GLN A 103 -2.93 -42.64 29.47
CA GLN A 103 -3.94 -41.85 28.77
C GLN A 103 -4.73 -42.71 27.77
N GLU A 104 -6.05 -42.74 27.91
CA GLU A 104 -6.96 -43.62 27.14
C GLU A 104 -6.84 -43.42 25.62
N ASN A 105 -6.85 -42.16 25.17
CA ASN A 105 -6.75 -41.81 23.74
C ASN A 105 -5.32 -41.73 23.21
N ARG A 106 -4.31 -42.23 23.94
CA ARG A 106 -2.89 -42.18 23.53
C ARG A 106 -2.66 -42.81 22.16
N THR A 107 -3.23 -43.99 21.91
CA THR A 107 -3.06 -44.71 20.65
C THR A 107 -3.69 -43.95 19.49
N GLU A 108 -4.89 -43.40 19.69
CA GLU A 108 -5.60 -42.60 18.70
C GLU A 108 -4.83 -41.32 18.34
N ILE A 109 -4.31 -40.61 19.35
CA ILE A 109 -3.47 -39.42 19.15
C ILE A 109 -2.27 -39.76 18.28
N TYR A 110 -1.54 -40.84 18.58
CA TYR A 110 -0.39 -41.23 17.76
C TYR A 110 -0.78 -41.66 16.35
N GLN A 111 -1.93 -42.33 16.18
CA GLN A 111 -2.40 -42.74 14.85
C GLN A 111 -2.72 -41.51 14.00
N LYS A 112 -3.42 -40.52 14.57
CA LYS A 112 -3.69 -39.24 13.90
C LYS A 112 -2.44 -38.39 13.71
N THR A 113 -1.48 -38.45 14.62
CA THR A 113 -0.18 -37.77 14.46
C THR A 113 0.57 -38.30 13.25
N VAL A 114 0.63 -39.62 13.05
CA VAL A 114 1.24 -40.24 11.87
C VAL A 114 0.47 -39.86 10.61
N GLU A 115 -0.86 -40.01 10.61
CA GLU A 115 -1.73 -39.70 9.46
C GLU A 115 -1.54 -38.25 8.96
N VAL A 116 -1.43 -37.28 9.87
CA VAL A 116 -1.25 -35.87 9.52
C VAL A 116 0.19 -35.58 9.10
N LEU A 117 1.20 -36.06 9.83
CA LEU A 117 2.60 -35.65 9.62
C LEU A 117 3.33 -36.47 8.55
N GLU A 118 2.89 -37.68 8.22
CA GLU A 118 3.56 -38.55 7.24
C GLU A 118 3.75 -37.88 5.86
N PRO A 119 2.73 -37.26 5.24
CA PRO A 119 2.91 -36.55 3.97
C PRO A 119 3.90 -35.39 4.07
N HIS A 120 3.98 -34.72 5.22
CA HIS A 120 4.93 -33.64 5.47
C HIS A 120 6.36 -34.17 5.65
N VAL A 121 6.54 -35.26 6.39
CA VAL A 121 7.85 -35.91 6.55
C VAL A 121 8.38 -36.43 5.21
N ASN A 122 7.51 -36.93 4.33
CA ASN A 122 7.91 -37.30 2.97
C ASN A 122 8.50 -36.12 2.18
N LYS A 123 7.98 -34.91 2.36
CA LYS A 123 8.58 -33.70 1.76
C LYS A 123 9.96 -33.38 2.35
N LEU A 124 10.16 -33.59 3.65
CA LEU A 124 11.48 -33.42 4.28
C LEU A 124 12.49 -34.47 3.81
N MET A 125 12.05 -35.70 3.57
CA MET A 125 12.87 -36.74 2.95
C MET A 125 13.28 -36.35 1.53
N GLN A 126 12.32 -35.88 0.72
CA GLN A 126 12.58 -35.38 -0.63
C GLN A 126 13.56 -34.19 -0.62
N PHE A 127 13.40 -33.23 0.29
CA PHE A 127 14.35 -32.14 0.49
C PHE A 127 15.75 -32.64 0.85
N MET A 128 15.86 -33.62 1.75
CA MET A 128 17.15 -34.20 2.14
C MET A 128 17.85 -34.88 0.94
N PHE A 129 17.11 -35.56 0.08
CA PHE A 129 17.66 -36.16 -1.13
C PHE A 129 18.00 -35.10 -2.19
N PHE A 130 17.15 -34.10 -2.35
CA PHE A 130 17.36 -32.97 -3.26
C PHE A 130 18.66 -32.24 -2.94
N GLN A 131 18.85 -31.76 -1.69
CA GLN A 131 20.07 -31.00 -1.34
C GLN A 131 21.34 -31.83 -1.61
N LYS A 132 21.31 -33.15 -1.40
CA LYS A 132 22.45 -34.04 -1.64
C LYS A 132 22.72 -34.14 -3.15
N ARG A 133 21.68 -34.43 -3.94
CA ARG A 133 21.75 -34.47 -5.41
C ARG A 133 22.23 -33.15 -5.99
N ALA A 134 21.73 -32.03 -5.47
CA ALA A 134 22.09 -30.69 -5.93
C ALA A 134 23.56 -30.36 -5.66
N ILE A 135 24.06 -30.66 -4.45
CA ILE A 135 25.49 -30.52 -4.12
C ILE A 135 26.35 -31.41 -5.02
N ASP A 136 25.94 -32.67 -5.22
CA ASP A 136 26.69 -33.63 -6.04
C ASP A 136 26.79 -33.15 -7.50
N LEU A 137 25.68 -32.76 -8.12
CA LEU A 137 25.65 -32.22 -9.48
C LEU A 137 26.47 -30.94 -9.62
N PHE A 138 26.34 -30.01 -8.65
CA PHE A 138 27.12 -28.78 -8.65
C PHE A 138 28.63 -29.06 -8.52
N CYS A 139 29.03 -29.94 -7.62
CA CYS A 139 30.44 -30.31 -7.44
C CYS A 139 31.01 -31.08 -8.64
N GLU A 140 30.23 -31.96 -9.28
CA GLU A 140 30.63 -32.62 -10.52
C GLU A 140 30.89 -31.62 -11.63
N GLU A 141 30.03 -30.60 -11.75
CA GLU A 141 30.20 -29.56 -12.75
C GLU A 141 31.41 -28.66 -12.46
N VAL A 142 31.62 -28.26 -11.20
CA VAL A 142 32.84 -27.57 -10.76
C VAL A 142 34.08 -28.40 -11.09
N LYS A 143 34.06 -29.71 -10.79
CA LYS A 143 35.16 -30.62 -11.10
C LYS A 143 35.44 -30.71 -12.60
N ARG A 144 34.39 -30.73 -13.44
CA ARG A 144 34.50 -30.75 -14.90
C ARG A 144 35.19 -29.49 -15.43
N LEU A 145 34.77 -28.32 -14.94
CA LEU A 145 35.31 -27.02 -15.36
C LEU A 145 36.73 -26.75 -14.81
N CYS A 146 37.07 -27.30 -13.65
CA CYS A 146 38.40 -27.18 -13.05
C CYS A 146 39.45 -28.15 -13.65
N HIS A 147 39.06 -29.08 -14.52
CA HIS A 147 39.99 -30.01 -15.16
C HIS A 147 41.11 -29.25 -15.90
N LYS A 148 42.36 -29.74 -15.82
CA LYS A 148 43.56 -29.00 -16.31
C LYS A 148 43.44 -28.52 -17.76
N GLU A 149 42.82 -29.31 -18.62
CA GLU A 149 42.58 -28.96 -20.03
C GLU A 149 41.38 -28.03 -20.21
N LYS A 150 40.35 -28.15 -19.37
CA LYS A 150 39.12 -27.34 -19.43
C LYS A 150 39.24 -25.99 -18.76
N ARG A 151 40.17 -25.84 -17.82
CA ARG A 151 40.41 -24.58 -17.11
C ARG A 151 40.92 -23.46 -18.02
N GLN A 152 41.50 -23.80 -19.18
CA GLN A 152 41.89 -22.81 -20.19
C GLN A 152 40.79 -22.55 -21.24
N ASP A 153 39.68 -23.30 -21.19
CA ASP A 153 38.56 -23.13 -22.10
C ASP A 153 37.66 -21.97 -21.65
N PHE A 154 37.09 -21.26 -22.63
CA PHE A 154 36.04 -20.29 -22.40
C PHE A 154 34.83 -20.88 -21.67
N VAL A 155 34.36 -20.15 -20.65
CA VAL A 155 33.11 -20.34 -19.92
C VAL A 155 32.32 -19.04 -19.97
N SER A 156 31.06 -19.10 -20.43
CA SER A 156 30.24 -17.90 -20.61
C SER A 156 29.78 -17.26 -19.30
N GLU A 157 29.62 -15.95 -19.30
CA GLU A 157 29.11 -15.15 -18.18
C GLU A 157 27.76 -15.66 -17.65
N ALA A 158 26.83 -16.00 -18.54
CA ALA A 158 25.51 -16.54 -18.17
C ALA A 158 25.62 -17.85 -17.36
N TYR A 159 26.63 -18.65 -17.67
CA TYR A 159 26.87 -19.93 -17.02
C TYR A 159 27.52 -19.75 -15.65
N LEU A 160 28.51 -18.86 -15.55
CA LEU A 160 29.09 -18.45 -14.26
C LEU A 160 28.03 -17.87 -13.33
N LEU A 161 27.12 -17.05 -13.87
CA LEU A 161 26.00 -16.49 -13.10
C LEU A 161 25.03 -17.59 -12.62
N THR A 162 24.78 -18.63 -13.43
CA THR A 162 23.96 -19.79 -13.05
C THR A 162 24.61 -20.57 -11.90
N LEU A 163 25.93 -20.78 -11.95
CA LEU A 163 26.69 -21.35 -10.82
C LEU A 163 26.61 -20.45 -9.57
N GLY A 164 26.66 -19.13 -9.74
CA GLY A 164 26.42 -18.16 -8.66
C GLY A 164 25.03 -18.30 -8.05
N LYS A 165 23.98 -18.42 -8.87
CA LYS A 165 22.60 -18.66 -8.40
C LYS A 165 22.48 -19.95 -7.59
N LEU A 166 23.18 -21.03 -7.98
CA LEU A 166 23.21 -22.28 -7.20
C LEU A 166 23.90 -22.09 -5.85
N ILE A 167 25.00 -21.35 -5.80
CA ILE A 167 25.67 -20.97 -4.55
C ILE A 167 24.71 -20.21 -3.63
N ASN A 168 23.95 -19.26 -4.17
CA ASN A 168 22.92 -18.52 -3.43
C ASN A 168 21.78 -19.43 -2.94
N MET A 169 21.27 -20.34 -3.79
CA MET A 169 20.25 -21.32 -3.42
C MET A 169 20.69 -22.19 -2.24
N PHE A 170 21.95 -22.65 -2.21
CA PHE A 170 22.47 -23.41 -1.07
C PHE A 170 22.49 -22.58 0.22
N ALA A 171 22.85 -21.29 0.14
CA ALA A 171 22.81 -20.40 1.29
C ALA A 171 21.38 -20.20 1.81
N GLU A 172 20.43 -19.93 0.93
CA GLU A 172 19.01 -19.72 1.28
C GLU A 172 18.41 -20.97 1.94
N LEU A 173 18.62 -22.16 1.34
CA LEU A 173 18.09 -23.41 1.89
C LEU A 173 18.70 -23.77 3.25
N ASP A 174 19.99 -23.52 3.46
CA ASP A 174 20.67 -23.85 4.72
C ASP A 174 20.19 -22.95 5.86
N GLU A 175 20.08 -21.65 5.60
CA GLU A 175 19.63 -20.68 6.59
C GLU A 175 18.14 -20.83 6.91
N LEU A 176 17.29 -21.06 5.90
CA LEU A 176 15.88 -21.40 6.13
C LEU A 176 15.73 -22.65 6.98
N LYS A 177 16.52 -23.70 6.69
CA LYS A 177 16.56 -24.92 7.49
C LYS A 177 17.05 -24.64 8.92
N ASN A 178 18.09 -23.82 9.09
CA ASN A 178 18.66 -23.50 10.40
C ASN A 178 17.65 -22.81 11.32
N MET A 179 16.84 -21.90 10.76
CA MET A 179 15.87 -21.13 11.54
C MET A 179 14.61 -21.91 11.88
N LYS A 180 14.19 -22.86 11.04
CA LYS A 180 12.92 -23.59 11.21
C LYS A 180 12.98 -24.69 12.27
N ALA A 181 12.92 -24.31 13.54
CA ALA A 181 12.75 -25.24 14.65
C ALA A 181 11.45 -26.06 14.52
N SER A 182 10.40 -25.48 13.93
CA SER A 182 9.14 -26.14 13.58
C SER A 182 9.32 -27.44 12.80
N VAL A 183 10.18 -27.45 11.78
CA VAL A 183 10.48 -28.63 10.94
C VAL A 183 11.07 -29.76 11.80
N ARG A 184 12.05 -29.44 12.65
CA ARG A 184 12.69 -30.41 13.56
C ARG A 184 11.70 -30.97 14.58
N ASN A 185 10.83 -30.11 15.13
CA ASN A 185 9.86 -30.50 16.14
C ASN A 185 8.78 -31.43 15.56
N ASP A 186 8.27 -31.11 14.37
CA ASP A 186 7.26 -31.93 13.68
C ASP A 186 7.82 -33.31 13.32
N TYR A 187 9.03 -33.38 12.78
CA TYR A 187 9.69 -34.66 12.53
C TYR A 187 9.90 -35.47 13.82
N SER A 188 10.28 -34.81 14.92
CA SER A 188 10.46 -35.48 16.22
C SER A 188 9.13 -35.98 16.80
N ALA A 189 8.02 -35.28 16.58
CA ALA A 189 6.68 -35.74 16.97
C ALA A 189 6.25 -36.95 16.14
N TYR A 190 6.44 -36.90 14.82
CA TYR A 190 6.18 -38.02 13.91
C TYR A 190 6.99 -39.26 14.30
N ARG A 191 8.31 -39.11 14.48
CA ARG A 191 9.20 -40.23 14.83
C ARG A 191 8.77 -40.94 16.12
N ARG A 192 8.38 -40.18 17.15
CA ARG A 192 7.86 -40.77 18.41
C ARG A 192 6.58 -41.57 18.19
N ALA A 193 5.63 -41.03 17.42
CA ALA A 193 4.36 -41.69 17.13
C ALA A 193 4.55 -42.95 16.27
N ALA A 194 5.35 -42.86 15.21
CA ALA A 194 5.64 -43.97 14.30
C ALA A 194 6.39 -45.12 14.99
N GLN A 195 7.31 -44.81 15.90
CA GLN A 195 8.02 -45.81 16.72
C GLN A 195 7.06 -46.52 17.68
N PHE A 196 6.14 -45.79 18.32
CA PHE A 196 5.14 -46.38 19.22
C PHE A 196 4.21 -47.34 18.47
N LEU A 197 3.74 -46.94 17.29
CA LEU A 197 2.83 -47.72 16.44
C LEU A 197 3.53 -48.82 15.63
N LYS A 198 4.86 -48.91 15.69
CA LYS A 198 5.69 -49.86 14.92
C LYS A 198 5.47 -49.79 13.41
N VAL A 199 5.25 -48.59 12.88
CA VAL A 199 4.99 -48.36 11.44
C VAL A 199 6.28 -48.49 10.61
N MET A 200 7.45 -48.24 11.21
CA MET A 200 8.75 -48.38 10.54
C MET A 200 9.31 -49.80 10.73
N ALA A 201 8.99 -50.71 9.80
CA ALA A 201 9.39 -52.13 9.88
C ALA A 201 10.62 -52.50 9.03
N ASP A 202 10.98 -51.69 8.02
CA ASP A 202 12.08 -51.99 7.09
C ASP A 202 13.42 -51.34 7.54
N GLN A 203 14.54 -52.05 7.31
CA GLN A 203 15.89 -51.59 7.66
C GLN A 203 16.28 -50.30 6.92
N GLN A 204 15.91 -50.17 5.65
CA GLN A 204 16.18 -48.97 4.85
C GLN A 204 15.44 -47.74 5.41
N ALA A 205 14.15 -47.90 5.73
CA ALA A 205 13.35 -46.83 6.31
C ALA A 205 13.89 -46.35 7.67
N MET A 206 14.42 -47.26 8.49
CA MET A 206 15.06 -46.92 9.76
C MET A 206 16.36 -46.14 9.57
N GLN A 207 17.18 -46.51 8.58
CA GLN A 207 18.41 -45.79 8.26
C GLN A 207 18.12 -44.38 7.71
N ASP A 208 17.15 -44.27 6.81
CA ASP A 208 16.70 -43.00 6.23
C ASP A 208 16.11 -42.07 7.28
N SER A 209 15.32 -42.60 8.22
CA SER A 209 14.81 -41.87 9.38
C SER A 209 15.96 -41.34 10.26
N GLN A 210 17.00 -42.13 10.49
CA GLN A 210 18.16 -41.71 11.27
C GLN A 210 18.95 -40.61 10.55
N ASN A 211 19.15 -40.74 9.23
CA ASN A 211 19.83 -39.74 8.40
C ASN A 211 19.10 -38.39 8.43
N LEU A 212 17.77 -38.41 8.26
CA LEU A 212 16.96 -37.18 8.33
C LEU A 212 17.05 -36.53 9.70
N SER A 213 16.99 -37.33 10.78
CA SER A 213 17.14 -36.83 12.14
C SER A 213 18.47 -36.09 12.34
N MET A 214 19.55 -36.64 11.80
CA MET A 214 20.87 -36.03 11.92
C MET A 214 21.00 -34.79 11.04
N ASN A 215 20.44 -34.82 9.84
CA ASN A 215 20.43 -33.69 8.93
C ASN A 215 19.71 -32.47 9.52
N LEU A 216 18.52 -32.67 10.11
CA LEU A 216 17.73 -31.61 10.74
C LEU A 216 18.37 -31.10 12.05
N ALA A 217 19.12 -31.94 12.77
CA ALA A 217 19.76 -31.56 14.03
C ALA A 217 21.05 -30.76 13.84
N THR A 218 21.81 -31.01 12.78
CA THR A 218 23.07 -30.31 12.51
C THR A 218 22.81 -28.95 11.88
N GLN A 219 23.23 -27.87 12.54
CA GLN A 219 23.25 -26.52 11.95
C GLN A 219 24.27 -26.44 10.82
N ASN A 220 23.99 -25.61 9.82
CA ASN A 220 24.87 -25.33 8.69
C ASN A 220 25.24 -26.55 7.82
N LYS A 221 24.39 -27.59 7.85
CA LYS A 221 24.73 -28.89 7.26
C LYS A 221 24.94 -28.79 5.75
N ILE A 222 24.15 -27.99 5.03
CA ILE A 222 24.28 -27.85 3.57
C ILE A 222 25.57 -27.11 3.25
N ARG A 223 25.79 -25.96 3.90
CA ARG A 223 27.00 -25.15 3.73
C ARG A 223 28.28 -25.93 3.99
N ASP A 224 28.35 -26.63 5.12
CA ASP A 224 29.56 -27.32 5.54
C ASP A 224 29.82 -28.55 4.64
N THR A 225 28.76 -29.24 4.20
CA THR A 225 28.88 -30.35 3.24
C THR A 225 29.37 -29.85 1.88
N LEU A 226 28.79 -28.75 1.37
CA LEU A 226 29.22 -28.11 0.12
C LEU A 226 30.69 -27.69 0.19
N LYS A 227 31.08 -26.99 1.27
CA LYS A 227 32.47 -26.54 1.48
C LYS A 227 33.46 -27.70 1.53
N SER A 228 33.12 -28.79 2.24
CA SER A 228 33.95 -29.99 2.30
C SER A 228 34.11 -30.65 0.93
N ARG A 229 33.02 -30.79 0.16
CA ARG A 229 33.04 -31.43 -1.16
C ARG A 229 33.81 -30.61 -2.19
N LEU A 230 33.68 -29.28 -2.14
CA LEU A 230 34.45 -28.38 -2.99
C LEU A 230 35.94 -28.44 -2.68
N ALA A 231 36.32 -28.54 -1.40
CA ALA A 231 37.72 -28.65 -0.99
C ALA A 231 38.44 -29.91 -1.53
N GLU A 232 37.70 -30.97 -1.89
CA GLU A 232 38.24 -32.18 -2.53
C GLU A 232 38.64 -31.94 -4.00
N ILE A 233 38.12 -30.89 -4.63
CA ILE A 233 38.32 -30.60 -6.06
C ILE A 233 39.54 -29.68 -6.23
N GLN A 234 40.56 -30.14 -6.94
CA GLN A 234 41.74 -29.32 -7.21
C GLN A 234 41.38 -28.12 -8.11
N GLY A 235 41.60 -26.89 -7.61
CA GLY A 235 41.40 -25.65 -8.38
C GLY A 235 39.97 -25.12 -8.39
N TYR A 236 39.09 -25.60 -7.50
CA TYR A 236 37.72 -25.07 -7.34
C TYR A 236 37.68 -23.58 -7.00
N ASP A 237 38.65 -23.14 -6.21
CA ASP A 237 38.83 -21.79 -5.71
C ASP A 237 39.03 -20.77 -6.85
N GLU A 238 39.59 -21.24 -7.96
CA GLU A 238 39.84 -20.42 -9.13
C GLU A 238 38.59 -20.25 -10.00
N LEU A 239 37.73 -21.28 -10.09
CA LEU A 239 36.42 -21.13 -10.74
C LEU A 239 35.50 -20.24 -9.90
N LEU A 240 35.48 -20.42 -8.58
CA LEU A 240 34.71 -19.56 -7.69
C LEU A 240 35.18 -18.09 -7.75
N ALA A 241 36.48 -17.86 -7.91
CA ALA A 241 37.00 -16.51 -8.15
C ALA A 241 36.47 -15.90 -9.46
N ASP A 242 36.22 -16.68 -10.52
CA ASP A 242 35.55 -16.20 -11.74
C ASP A 242 34.08 -15.84 -11.48
N VAL A 243 33.38 -16.66 -10.70
CA VAL A 243 31.98 -16.39 -10.29
C VAL A 243 31.90 -15.09 -9.46
N VAL A 244 32.77 -14.93 -8.46
CA VAL A 244 32.82 -13.72 -7.63
C VAL A 244 33.18 -12.49 -8.46
N ASN A 245 34.14 -12.60 -9.37
CA ASN A 245 34.55 -11.48 -10.22
C ASN A 245 33.45 -11.07 -11.20
N ILE A 246 32.72 -12.01 -11.81
CA ILE A 246 31.61 -11.62 -12.69
C ILE A 246 30.48 -10.93 -11.91
N CYS A 247 30.17 -11.39 -10.69
CA CYS A 247 29.20 -10.70 -9.84
C CYS A 247 29.65 -9.28 -9.47
N LEU A 248 30.94 -9.10 -9.17
CA LEU A 248 31.52 -7.78 -8.90
C LEU A 248 31.42 -6.86 -10.13
N VAL A 249 31.80 -7.34 -11.31
CA VAL A 249 31.71 -6.56 -12.56
C VAL A 249 30.26 -6.21 -12.90
N MET A 250 29.32 -7.15 -12.73
CA MET A 250 27.91 -6.92 -13.00
C MET A 250 27.32 -5.87 -12.06
N TYR A 251 27.65 -5.93 -10.76
CA TYR A 251 27.20 -4.96 -9.78
C TYR A 251 27.69 -3.54 -10.11
N GLU A 252 28.97 -3.38 -10.42
CA GLU A 252 29.57 -2.06 -10.65
C GLU A 252 29.20 -1.43 -11.99
N LYS A 253 28.82 -2.24 -12.97
CA LYS A 253 28.38 -1.78 -14.29
C LYS A 253 26.85 -1.66 -14.39
N ASP A 254 26.10 -1.82 -13.30
CA ASP A 254 24.63 -1.86 -13.30
C ASP A 254 24.07 -2.89 -14.30
N MET A 255 24.71 -4.05 -14.44
CA MET A 255 24.30 -5.16 -15.32
C MET A 255 23.35 -6.11 -14.58
N TYR A 256 22.22 -5.58 -14.16
CA TYR A 256 21.07 -6.27 -13.55
C TYR A 256 19.84 -5.39 -13.77
N LEU A 257 18.64 -5.97 -13.70
CA LEU A 257 17.42 -5.16 -13.77
C LEU A 257 16.57 -5.32 -12.52
N GLU A 258 16.37 -6.52 -12.02
CA GLU A 258 15.45 -6.76 -10.92
C GLU A 258 16.15 -6.53 -9.56
N PRO A 259 15.44 -6.02 -8.52
CA PRO A 259 16.02 -5.81 -7.20
C PRO A 259 16.64 -7.09 -6.59
N THR A 260 15.99 -8.24 -6.78
CA THR A 260 16.44 -9.55 -6.30
C THR A 260 17.77 -9.97 -6.92
N GLU A 261 18.02 -9.63 -8.18
CA GLU A 261 19.28 -9.93 -8.87
C GLU A 261 20.44 -9.14 -8.24
N LYS A 262 20.24 -7.84 -7.97
CA LYS A 262 21.24 -7.01 -7.28
C LYS A 262 21.62 -7.63 -5.93
N HIS A 263 20.62 -8.02 -5.13
CA HIS A 263 20.85 -8.64 -3.82
C HIS A 263 21.56 -10.00 -3.96
N MET A 264 21.20 -10.80 -4.97
CA MET A 264 21.86 -12.07 -5.27
C MET A 264 23.35 -11.88 -5.59
N LEU A 265 23.73 -10.87 -6.40
CA LEU A 265 25.14 -10.60 -6.68
C LEU A 265 25.96 -10.39 -5.40
N VAL A 266 25.41 -9.65 -4.43
CA VAL A 266 26.06 -9.39 -3.15
C VAL A 266 26.15 -10.63 -2.27
N LYS A 267 25.07 -11.43 -2.20
CA LYS A 267 25.05 -12.73 -1.50
C LYS A 267 26.12 -13.68 -2.07
N VAL A 268 26.20 -13.80 -3.39
CA VAL A 268 27.17 -14.67 -4.08
C VAL A 268 28.61 -14.20 -3.86
N MET A 269 28.87 -12.89 -3.88
CA MET A 269 30.20 -12.36 -3.57
C MET A 269 30.65 -12.78 -2.16
N ALA A 270 29.81 -12.56 -1.15
CA ALA A 270 30.17 -12.89 0.23
C ALA A 270 30.29 -14.40 0.49
N PHE A 271 29.29 -15.17 0.05
CA PHE A 271 29.27 -16.62 0.29
C PHE A 271 30.33 -17.35 -0.56
N GLY A 272 30.58 -16.89 -1.79
CA GLY A 272 31.67 -17.39 -2.64
C GLY A 272 33.04 -17.21 -1.99
N LEU A 273 33.31 -16.02 -1.43
CA LEU A 273 34.55 -15.79 -0.67
C LEU A 273 34.68 -16.71 0.55
N PHE A 274 33.59 -16.94 1.28
CA PHE A 274 33.59 -17.87 2.42
C PHE A 274 33.86 -19.32 1.99
N LEU A 275 33.32 -19.76 0.86
CA LEU A 275 33.57 -21.11 0.33
C LEU A 275 35.02 -21.29 -0.13
N MET A 276 35.66 -20.23 -0.63
CA MET A 276 37.06 -20.24 -1.06
C MET A 276 38.07 -20.20 0.09
N ASP A 277 37.69 -19.70 1.27
CA ASP A 277 38.61 -19.53 2.40
C ASP A 277 38.69 -20.79 3.29
N LEU A 278 39.83 -21.47 3.27
CA LEU A 278 40.11 -22.66 4.09
C LEU A 278 41.24 -22.41 5.09
N GLU A 279 41.20 -23.08 6.26
CA GLU A 279 42.30 -23.04 7.24
C GLU A 279 43.63 -23.53 6.61
N LYS A 280 43.55 -24.60 5.82
CA LYS A 280 44.67 -25.20 5.10
C LYS A 280 44.30 -25.32 3.63
N GLY A 281 44.87 -24.45 2.78
CA GLY A 281 44.62 -24.46 1.34
C GLY A 281 44.51 -23.07 0.72
N PRO A 282 43.58 -22.87 -0.24
CA PRO A 282 43.24 -21.56 -0.78
C PRO A 282 42.87 -20.56 0.31
N ASN A 283 43.30 -19.31 0.11
CA ASN A 283 43.13 -18.21 1.07
C ASN A 283 42.83 -16.94 0.28
N ILE A 284 41.73 -16.28 0.63
CA ILE A 284 41.20 -15.12 -0.12
C ILE A 284 42.16 -13.92 -0.10
N TYR A 285 42.92 -13.72 0.98
CA TYR A 285 43.89 -12.63 1.09
C TYR A 285 45.09 -12.85 0.17
N ARG A 286 45.59 -14.07 0.08
CA ARG A 286 46.67 -14.41 -0.89
C ARG A 286 46.19 -14.27 -2.34
N MET A 287 44.93 -14.58 -2.61
CA MET A 287 44.33 -14.36 -3.92
C MET A 287 44.22 -12.88 -4.26
N ASN A 288 43.85 -12.05 -3.28
CA ASN A 288 43.85 -10.60 -3.42
C ASN A 288 45.25 -10.04 -3.69
N ASP A 289 46.27 -10.54 -2.98
CA ASP A 289 47.68 -10.13 -3.21
C ASP A 289 48.15 -10.50 -4.63
N ARG A 290 47.64 -11.62 -5.18
CA ARG A 290 47.85 -12.02 -6.59
C ARG A 290 46.95 -11.28 -7.58
N LYS A 291 46.13 -10.34 -7.12
CA LYS A 291 45.13 -9.59 -7.90
C LYS A 291 44.09 -10.48 -8.60
N ARG A 292 43.85 -11.69 -8.07
CA ARG A 292 42.87 -12.63 -8.61
C ARG A 292 41.43 -12.24 -8.27
N ILE A 293 41.25 -11.62 -7.11
CA ILE A 293 40.01 -11.03 -6.61
C ILE A 293 40.33 -9.64 -6.04
N ASN A 294 39.32 -8.80 -5.85
CA ASN A 294 39.51 -7.44 -5.32
C ASN A 294 38.67 -7.20 -4.07
N LEU A 295 39.25 -7.47 -2.90
CA LEU A 295 38.56 -7.35 -1.61
C LEU A 295 38.19 -5.89 -1.28
N ALA A 296 39.00 -4.91 -1.68
CA ALA A 296 38.74 -3.49 -1.39
C ALA A 296 37.51 -2.94 -2.14
N ARG A 297 37.13 -3.55 -3.28
CA ARG A 297 35.88 -3.21 -3.98
C ARG A 297 34.69 -3.89 -3.33
N ILE A 298 34.83 -5.16 -2.98
CA ILE A 298 33.79 -5.93 -2.29
C ILE A 298 33.48 -5.33 -0.91
N ASP A 299 34.49 -4.92 -0.14
CA ASP A 299 34.35 -4.25 1.16
C ASP A 299 33.44 -3.01 1.08
N ARG A 300 33.61 -2.18 0.05
CA ARG A 300 32.75 -1.00 -0.18
C ARG A 300 31.31 -1.39 -0.50
N ILE A 301 31.11 -2.44 -1.30
CA ILE A 301 29.76 -2.92 -1.66
C ILE A 301 29.06 -3.49 -0.42
N LEU A 302 29.75 -4.31 0.38
CA LEU A 302 29.22 -4.88 1.61
C LEU A 302 28.87 -3.81 2.65
N LYS A 303 29.60 -2.69 2.70
CA LYS A 303 29.24 -1.55 3.55
C LYS A 303 28.06 -0.74 3.00
N GLN A 304 27.98 -0.59 1.68
CA GLN A 304 26.86 0.09 1.04
C GLN A 304 25.55 -0.70 1.20
N LEU A 305 25.63 -2.02 1.22
CA LEU A 305 24.51 -2.95 1.29
C LEU A 305 24.72 -3.94 2.46
N GLU A 306 24.62 -3.43 3.69
CA GLU A 306 24.91 -4.20 4.91
C GLU A 306 23.93 -5.35 5.13
N MET A 307 22.64 -5.10 4.87
CA MET A 307 21.56 -6.06 5.05
C MET A 307 20.88 -6.34 3.72
N VAL A 308 20.71 -7.61 3.37
CA VAL A 308 19.99 -8.01 2.15
C VAL A 308 18.90 -9.02 2.49
N PRO A 309 17.77 -9.00 1.76
CA PRO A 309 16.79 -10.08 1.81
C PRO A 309 17.44 -11.41 1.46
N LEU A 310 17.41 -12.35 2.41
CA LEU A 310 17.78 -13.72 2.14
C LEU A 310 16.59 -14.42 1.49
N TYR A 311 15.46 -14.50 2.21
CA TYR A 311 14.21 -15.05 1.71
C TYR A 311 13.05 -14.57 2.60
N GLY A 312 11.99 -14.00 2.01
CA GLY A 312 10.90 -13.42 2.79
C GLY A 312 11.35 -12.25 3.67
N ASP A 313 10.90 -12.24 4.92
CA ASP A 313 11.32 -11.32 5.99
C ASP A 313 12.67 -11.71 6.64
N MET A 314 13.26 -12.84 6.24
CA MET A 314 14.57 -13.23 6.73
C MET A 314 15.66 -12.44 6.00
N MET A 315 16.43 -11.67 6.76
CA MET A 315 17.55 -10.88 6.27
C MET A 315 18.87 -11.59 6.56
N ILE A 316 19.89 -11.26 5.78
CA ILE A 316 21.26 -11.68 6.04
C ILE A 316 22.19 -10.48 5.96
N ALA A 317 23.18 -10.45 6.87
CA ALA A 317 24.31 -9.54 6.77
C ALA A 317 25.43 -10.27 6.02
N PRO A 318 25.69 -9.99 4.72
CA PRO A 318 26.62 -10.79 3.93
C PRO A 318 28.05 -10.74 4.49
N TYR A 319 28.42 -9.64 5.16
CA TYR A 319 29.71 -9.51 5.83
C TYR A 319 29.94 -10.54 6.96
N ASN A 320 28.87 -11.12 7.54
CA ASN A 320 29.01 -12.19 8.53
C ASN A 320 29.66 -13.45 7.95
N TYR A 321 29.49 -13.75 6.66
CA TYR A 321 30.21 -14.84 6.01
C TYR A 321 31.73 -14.63 6.05
N ILE A 322 32.17 -13.37 5.95
CA ILE A 322 33.58 -13.02 5.99
C ILE A 322 34.11 -13.09 7.42
N LYS A 323 33.38 -12.54 8.41
CA LYS A 323 33.76 -12.60 9.83
C LYS A 323 33.92 -14.02 10.35
N ASN A 324 33.08 -14.93 9.85
CA ASN A 324 33.11 -16.34 10.23
C ASN A 324 34.11 -17.17 9.38
N GLY A 325 34.92 -16.51 8.53
CA GLY A 325 35.95 -17.16 7.74
C GLY A 325 37.15 -17.59 8.58
N PRO A 326 37.82 -18.71 8.24
CA PRO A 326 38.92 -19.26 9.03
C PRO A 326 40.16 -18.34 9.08
N ASN A 327 40.38 -17.50 8.07
CA ASN A 327 41.54 -16.60 8.00
C ASN A 327 41.19 -15.13 8.24
N PHE A 328 40.04 -14.82 8.84
CA PHE A 328 39.52 -13.45 8.95
C PHE A 328 40.53 -12.47 9.57
N ASP A 329 40.79 -11.38 8.84
CA ASP A 329 41.61 -10.23 9.26
C ASP A 329 40.80 -8.93 9.12
N PRO A 330 40.40 -8.27 10.22
CA PRO A 330 39.58 -7.05 10.18
C PRO A 330 40.29 -5.87 9.54
N SER A 331 41.64 -5.84 9.53
CA SER A 331 42.40 -4.74 8.94
C SER A 331 42.23 -4.63 7.41
N LYS A 332 41.75 -5.71 6.78
CA LYS A 332 41.51 -5.81 5.34
C LYS A 332 40.10 -5.36 4.92
N TRP A 333 39.23 -5.03 5.89
CA TRP A 333 37.83 -4.65 5.68
C TRP A 333 37.50 -3.29 6.32
N PRO A 334 38.26 -2.22 6.03
CA PRO A 334 38.14 -0.94 6.72
C PRO A 334 36.78 -0.26 6.54
N ALA A 335 36.07 -0.47 5.43
CA ALA A 335 34.74 0.12 5.23
C ALA A 335 33.69 -0.59 6.09
N CYS A 336 33.67 -1.93 6.09
CA CYS A 336 32.74 -2.72 6.90
C CYS A 336 33.00 -2.58 8.41
N GLU A 337 34.25 -2.44 8.84
CA GLU A 337 34.62 -2.20 10.24
C GLU A 337 34.41 -0.74 10.69
N SER A 338 34.03 0.17 9.78
CA SER A 338 33.77 1.56 10.15
C SER A 338 32.45 1.71 10.92
N SER A 339 32.43 2.63 11.89
CA SER A 339 31.23 2.99 12.67
C SER A 339 30.22 3.87 11.91
N GLN A 340 30.48 4.19 10.63
CA GLN A 340 29.54 4.98 9.83
C GLN A 340 28.28 4.15 9.55
N LEU A 341 27.11 4.76 9.61
CA LEU A 341 25.87 4.08 9.26
C LEU A 341 25.82 3.77 7.76
N SER A 342 25.23 2.64 7.39
CA SER A 342 25.02 2.29 5.99
C SER A 342 24.12 3.31 5.30
N PRO A 343 24.39 3.65 4.02
CA PRO A 343 23.46 4.40 3.18
C PRO A 343 22.05 3.79 3.12
N GLN A 344 21.89 2.47 3.32
CA GLN A 344 20.58 1.80 3.38
C GLN A 344 19.64 2.39 4.45
N SER A 345 20.20 2.95 5.52
CA SER A 345 19.43 3.50 6.63
C SER A 345 18.75 4.85 6.31
N ASN A 346 19.07 5.49 5.17
CA ASN A 346 18.65 6.86 4.88
C ASN A 346 17.94 7.01 3.53
N LEU A 347 16.61 6.86 3.53
CA LEU A 347 15.75 7.18 2.38
C LEU A 347 15.59 8.69 2.15
N LEU A 348 15.53 9.48 3.24
CA LEU A 348 15.26 10.92 3.17
C LEU A 348 16.31 11.67 2.35
N GLY A 349 17.58 11.26 2.44
CA GLY A 349 18.67 11.83 1.64
C GLY A 349 18.54 11.63 0.12
N SER A 350 17.75 10.64 -0.31
CA SER A 350 17.53 10.33 -1.74
C SER A 350 16.20 10.86 -2.29
N LEU A 351 15.30 11.33 -1.42
CA LEU A 351 13.91 11.63 -1.78
C LEU A 351 13.78 12.74 -2.82
N GLU A 352 14.56 13.82 -2.69
CA GLU A 352 14.54 14.95 -3.63
C GLU A 352 14.97 14.51 -5.04
N MET A 353 16.04 13.73 -5.12
CA MET A 353 16.50 13.16 -6.40
C MET A 353 15.46 12.21 -7.01
N ILE A 354 14.73 11.43 -6.20
CA ILE A 354 13.64 10.57 -6.69
C ILE A 354 12.53 11.42 -7.31
N ARG A 355 12.07 12.47 -6.60
CA ARG A 355 11.01 13.37 -7.09
C ARG A 355 11.38 14.03 -8.41
N GLU A 356 12.62 14.52 -8.54
CA GLU A 356 13.11 15.14 -9.77
C GLU A 356 13.11 14.14 -10.93
N ARG A 357 13.66 12.93 -10.73
CA ARG A 357 13.71 11.90 -11.77
C ARG A 357 12.33 11.41 -12.17
N HIS A 358 11.42 11.26 -11.20
CA HIS A 358 10.03 10.91 -11.44
C HIS A 358 9.34 11.95 -12.32
N MET A 359 9.47 13.24 -11.97
CA MET A 359 8.90 14.35 -12.76
C MET A 359 9.45 14.38 -14.19
N GLN A 360 10.77 14.25 -14.36
CA GLN A 360 11.42 14.24 -15.67
C GLN A 360 10.93 13.08 -16.53
N TYR A 361 10.88 11.87 -15.98
CA TYR A 361 10.49 10.67 -16.72
C TYR A 361 9.00 10.70 -17.11
N ILE A 362 8.11 11.00 -16.16
CA ILE A 362 6.66 11.07 -16.45
C ILE A 362 6.35 12.13 -17.50
N SER A 363 7.02 13.28 -17.47
CA SER A 363 6.83 14.32 -18.48
C SER A 363 7.20 13.82 -19.88
N GLN A 364 8.30 13.07 -20.01
CA GLN A 364 8.69 12.45 -21.29
C GLN A 364 7.71 11.36 -21.71
N LEU A 365 7.30 10.47 -20.78
CA LEU A 365 6.36 9.39 -21.04
C LEU A 365 5.00 9.91 -21.52
N ALA A 366 4.46 10.92 -20.83
CA ALA A 366 3.17 11.53 -21.14
C ALA A 366 3.15 12.14 -22.56
N ARG A 367 4.27 12.74 -23.00
CA ARG A 367 4.41 13.26 -24.37
C ARG A 367 4.21 12.16 -25.42
N HIS A 368 4.88 11.02 -25.26
CA HIS A 368 4.76 9.90 -26.20
C HIS A 368 3.39 9.22 -26.12
N ASN A 369 2.78 9.15 -24.93
CA ASN A 369 1.43 8.63 -24.77
C ASN A 369 0.38 9.50 -25.48
N ASN A 370 0.46 10.82 -25.31
CA ASN A 370 -0.45 11.76 -25.95
C ASN A 370 -0.30 11.73 -27.48
N GLU A 371 0.93 11.68 -27.98
CA GLU A 371 1.20 11.53 -29.41
C GLU A 371 0.56 10.24 -29.96
N ALA A 372 0.80 9.11 -29.30
CA ALA A 372 0.25 7.81 -29.71
C ALA A 372 -1.28 7.74 -29.67
N THR A 373 -1.92 8.46 -28.75
CA THR A 373 -3.38 8.47 -28.60
C THR A 373 -4.05 9.41 -29.62
N THR A 374 -3.39 10.51 -29.99
CA THR A 374 -3.98 11.57 -30.83
C THR A 374 -3.70 11.44 -32.32
N THR A 375 -2.71 10.61 -32.72
CA THR A 375 -2.31 10.46 -34.13
C THR A 375 -2.64 9.07 -34.68
N MET A 376 -3.48 9.01 -35.71
CA MET A 376 -3.64 7.80 -36.52
C MET A 376 -2.44 7.70 -37.48
N ARG A 377 -1.56 6.74 -37.26
CA ARG A 377 -0.37 6.54 -38.12
C ARG A 377 -0.68 5.59 -39.26
N GLU A 378 -0.64 6.10 -40.50
CA GLU A 378 -0.77 5.30 -41.73
C GLU A 378 0.48 4.46 -42.05
N SER A 379 1.64 4.78 -41.46
CA SER A 379 2.92 4.09 -41.70
C SER A 379 3.59 3.59 -40.41
N PRO A 380 4.35 2.47 -40.48
CA PRO A 380 5.10 1.96 -39.33
C PRO A 380 6.13 2.97 -38.82
N ARG A 381 6.39 2.95 -37.50
CA ARG A 381 7.43 3.76 -36.86
C ARG A 381 8.81 3.51 -37.49
N SER A 382 9.59 4.58 -37.63
CA SER A 382 10.98 4.54 -38.07
C SER A 382 11.90 3.84 -37.05
N ASP A 383 13.07 3.37 -37.50
CA ASP A 383 14.05 2.70 -36.63
C ASP A 383 14.50 3.59 -35.47
N SER A 384 14.62 4.91 -35.68
CA SER A 384 14.99 5.87 -34.63
C SER A 384 13.91 6.05 -33.57
N GLU A 385 12.63 6.10 -33.97
CA GLU A 385 11.51 6.19 -33.02
C GLU A 385 11.36 4.89 -32.21
N ASN A 386 11.52 3.73 -32.86
CA ASN A 386 11.49 2.43 -32.18
C ASN A 386 12.62 2.33 -31.14
N LYS A 387 13.80 2.84 -31.48
CA LYS A 387 14.93 2.94 -30.56
C LYS A 387 14.62 3.85 -29.37
N GLU A 388 14.11 5.06 -29.61
CA GLU A 388 13.77 6.02 -28.54
C GLU A 388 12.76 5.43 -27.55
N LEU A 389 11.71 4.76 -28.05
CA LEU A 389 10.71 4.10 -27.21
C LEU A 389 11.27 2.90 -26.44
N THR A 390 12.16 2.11 -27.06
CA THR A 390 12.85 1.00 -26.36
C THR A 390 13.74 1.53 -25.23
N GLU A 391 14.51 2.59 -25.49
CA GLU A 391 15.34 3.24 -24.48
C GLU A 391 14.50 3.90 -23.37
N LEU A 392 13.31 4.42 -23.70
CA LEU A 392 12.35 4.91 -22.73
C LEU A 392 11.81 3.78 -21.85
N ALA A 393 11.44 2.64 -22.42
CA ALA A 393 10.97 1.46 -21.69
C ALA A 393 12.03 0.94 -20.72
N LEU A 394 13.28 0.78 -21.18
CA LEU A 394 14.38 0.34 -20.33
C LEU A 394 14.65 1.32 -19.19
N ARG A 395 14.71 2.63 -19.48
CA ARG A 395 14.90 3.67 -18.46
C ARG A 395 13.80 3.64 -17.39
N GLY A 396 12.55 3.40 -17.79
CA GLY A 396 11.42 3.28 -16.86
C GLY A 396 11.56 2.08 -15.93
N LEU A 397 11.87 0.91 -16.48
CA LEU A 397 12.11 -0.30 -15.69
C LEU A 397 13.28 -0.13 -14.72
N THR A 398 14.38 0.50 -15.17
CA THR A 398 15.55 0.79 -14.32
C THR A 398 15.19 1.78 -13.20
N LEU A 399 14.38 2.80 -13.47
CA LEU A 399 13.93 3.75 -12.44
C LEU A 399 13.06 3.08 -11.38
N LEU A 400 12.06 2.32 -11.82
CA LEU A 400 11.18 1.55 -10.93
C LEU A 400 11.99 0.60 -10.05
N SER A 401 12.90 -0.17 -10.64
CA SER A 401 13.79 -1.06 -9.89
C SER A 401 14.63 -0.32 -8.85
N LYS A 402 15.23 0.83 -9.21
CA LYS A 402 16.04 1.63 -8.28
C LYS A 402 15.21 2.17 -7.10
N TRP A 403 13.95 2.55 -7.31
CA TRP A 403 13.07 3.01 -6.23
C TRP A 403 12.63 1.85 -5.34
N THR A 404 12.24 0.72 -5.93
CA THR A 404 11.89 -0.51 -5.19
C THR A 404 13.06 -0.99 -4.34
N GLN A 405 14.29 -0.97 -4.88
CA GLN A 405 15.52 -1.25 -4.12
C GLN A 405 15.63 -0.37 -2.89
N GLN A 406 15.45 0.95 -3.00
CA GLN A 406 15.57 1.84 -1.84
C GLN A 406 14.53 1.55 -0.74
N VAL A 407 13.29 1.23 -1.12
CA VAL A 407 12.24 0.86 -0.15
C VAL A 407 12.61 -0.45 0.54
N MET A 408 12.96 -1.48 -0.23
CA MET A 408 13.26 -2.81 0.31
C MET A 408 14.56 -2.84 1.12
N GLU A 409 15.57 -2.08 0.72
CA GLU A 409 16.85 -1.97 1.45
C GLU A 409 16.68 -1.25 2.78
N LEU A 410 15.90 -0.15 2.83
CA LEU A 410 15.56 0.51 4.09
C LEU A 410 14.79 -0.45 5.01
N TYR A 411 13.79 -1.13 4.49
CA TYR A 411 13.01 -2.12 5.25
C TYR A 411 13.91 -3.24 5.80
N SER A 412 14.80 -3.80 4.97
CA SER A 412 15.74 -4.85 5.36
C SER A 412 16.69 -4.40 6.46
N TRP A 413 17.21 -3.18 6.35
CA TRP A 413 18.09 -2.61 7.36
C TRP A 413 17.35 -2.40 8.70
N LYS A 414 16.11 -1.91 8.66
CA LYS A 414 15.29 -1.67 9.87
C LYS A 414 14.90 -2.98 10.56
N LEU A 415 14.63 -4.06 9.82
CA LEU A 415 14.31 -5.36 10.42
C LEU A 415 15.45 -5.92 11.28
N MET A 416 16.70 -5.70 10.88
CA MET A 416 17.88 -6.18 11.60
C MET A 416 18.46 -5.19 12.61
N ASN A 417 17.94 -3.96 12.63
CA ASN A 417 18.33 -2.93 13.58
C ASN A 417 17.07 -2.42 14.32
N PRO A 418 16.41 -3.27 15.13
CA PRO A 418 15.23 -2.87 15.88
C PRO A 418 15.57 -1.72 16.83
N THR A 419 14.66 -0.76 16.95
CA THR A 419 14.86 0.37 17.86
C THR A 419 14.79 -0.08 19.32
N ASP A 420 15.17 0.82 20.22
CA ASP A 420 15.08 0.64 21.65
C ASP A 420 14.57 1.93 22.33
N PRO A 421 14.17 1.86 23.61
CA PRO A 421 13.69 3.04 24.35
C PRO A 421 14.74 4.16 24.51
N HIS A 422 16.03 3.85 24.32
CA HIS A 422 17.09 4.86 24.36
C HIS A 422 17.13 5.69 23.07
N THR A 423 16.85 5.04 21.94
CA THR A 423 16.87 5.63 20.60
C THR A 423 15.54 6.29 20.26
N SER A 424 14.42 5.64 20.60
CA SER A 424 13.06 6.12 20.35
C SER A 424 12.28 6.22 21.66
N LYS A 425 11.98 7.45 22.09
CA LYS A 425 11.27 7.71 23.36
C LYS A 425 9.85 7.14 23.39
N ASP A 426 9.25 6.92 22.23
CA ASP A 426 7.89 6.37 22.09
C ASP A 426 7.88 4.83 22.11
N CYS A 427 9.05 4.18 22.12
CA CYS A 427 9.20 2.73 22.15
C CYS A 427 9.12 2.19 23.59
N PRO A 428 8.12 1.34 23.93
CA PRO A 428 8.04 0.71 25.25
C PRO A 428 9.17 -0.29 25.50
N GLU A 429 9.65 -0.40 26.75
CA GLU A 429 10.60 -1.46 27.17
C GLU A 429 10.05 -2.88 26.97
N THR A 430 8.72 -3.04 27.01
CA THR A 430 8.03 -4.32 26.85
C THR A 430 7.73 -4.69 25.39
N ALA A 431 8.05 -3.81 24.43
CA ALA A 431 7.75 -4.05 23.02
C ALA A 431 8.54 -5.24 22.46
N GLU A 432 7.82 -6.15 21.79
CA GLU A 432 8.44 -7.32 21.19
C GLU A 432 9.34 -6.93 20.01
N GLU A 433 10.28 -7.81 19.65
CA GLU A 433 11.33 -7.51 18.68
C GLU A 433 10.80 -7.06 17.32
N TYR A 434 9.77 -7.73 16.80
CA TYR A 434 9.17 -7.35 15.51
C TYR A 434 8.46 -5.99 15.57
N GLU A 435 7.82 -5.65 16.70
CA GLU A 435 7.20 -4.34 16.90
C GLU A 435 8.25 -3.21 16.93
N ARG A 436 9.40 -3.48 17.57
CA ARG A 436 10.56 -2.58 17.61
C ARG A 436 11.27 -2.47 16.26
N ALA A 437 11.20 -3.50 15.44
CA ALA A 437 11.75 -3.55 14.08
C ALA A 437 10.88 -2.78 13.07
N THR A 438 9.57 -2.73 13.30
CA THR A 438 8.57 -2.13 12.40
C THR A 438 7.97 -0.84 12.99
N ARG A 439 6.86 -0.94 13.73
CA ARG A 439 6.01 0.16 14.22
C ARG A 439 6.79 1.36 14.77
N TYR A 440 7.76 1.09 15.63
CA TYR A 440 8.53 2.11 16.36
C TYR A 440 9.83 2.53 15.65
N ASN A 441 10.23 1.85 14.58
CA ASN A 441 11.53 2.06 13.92
C ASN A 441 11.50 3.10 12.80
N TYR A 442 10.33 3.68 12.51
CA TYR A 442 10.15 4.71 11.49
C TYR A 442 9.64 6.00 12.11
N SER A 443 10.37 7.09 11.87
CA SER A 443 9.92 8.45 12.15
C SER A 443 8.73 8.85 11.28
N ARG A 444 8.07 9.95 11.65
CA ARG A 444 6.96 10.53 10.86
C ARG A 444 7.38 10.82 9.41
N ASP A 445 8.54 11.44 9.23
CA ASP A 445 9.02 11.83 7.90
C ASP A 445 9.43 10.62 7.06
N GLU A 446 10.02 9.59 7.66
CA GLU A 446 10.33 8.33 6.97
C GLU A 446 9.05 7.61 6.48
N LYS A 447 7.98 7.58 7.30
CA LYS A 447 6.70 6.99 6.90
C LYS A 447 6.11 7.71 5.69
N PHE A 448 6.09 9.04 5.69
CA PHE A 448 5.63 9.82 4.54
C PHE A 448 6.51 9.64 3.30
N ALA A 449 7.84 9.61 3.46
CA ALA A 449 8.76 9.36 2.35
C ALA A 449 8.54 7.97 1.74
N LEU A 450 8.32 6.94 2.56
CA LEU A 450 7.98 5.59 2.08
C LEU A 450 6.67 5.60 1.29
N ILE A 451 5.62 6.22 1.81
CA ILE A 451 4.32 6.32 1.13
C ILE A 451 4.46 7.00 -0.23
N GLU A 452 5.21 8.10 -0.29
CA GLU A 452 5.44 8.84 -1.52
C GLU A 452 6.20 8.01 -2.56
N VAL A 453 7.26 7.31 -2.15
CA VAL A 453 8.04 6.45 -3.06
C VAL A 453 7.22 5.26 -3.54
N ILE A 454 6.44 4.61 -2.67
CA ILE A 454 5.54 3.52 -3.04
C ILE A 454 4.49 4.00 -4.05
N ALA A 455 3.94 5.19 -3.85
CA ALA A 455 3.01 5.79 -4.80
C ALA A 455 3.66 6.12 -6.14
N MET A 456 4.88 6.66 -6.15
CA MET A 456 5.64 6.90 -7.38
C MET A 456 5.94 5.61 -8.15
N ILE A 457 6.28 4.52 -7.44
CA ILE A 457 6.47 3.19 -8.03
C ILE A 457 5.18 2.70 -8.67
N LYS A 458 4.09 2.61 -7.89
CA LYS A 458 2.81 2.05 -8.33
C LYS A 458 2.12 2.91 -9.41
N GLY A 459 2.20 4.24 -9.27
CA GLY A 459 1.68 5.18 -10.26
C GLY A 459 2.43 5.09 -11.60
N LEU A 460 3.76 5.02 -11.56
CA LEU A 460 4.55 4.85 -12.78
C LEU A 460 4.37 3.46 -13.40
N GLN A 461 4.24 2.40 -12.57
CA GLN A 461 3.93 1.05 -13.04
C GLN A 461 2.63 1.02 -13.86
N LEU A 462 1.58 1.68 -13.37
CA LEU A 462 0.31 1.82 -14.08
C LEU A 462 0.48 2.53 -15.43
N LEU A 463 1.21 3.65 -15.47
CA LEU A 463 1.45 4.38 -16.72
C LEU A 463 2.26 3.55 -17.72
N MET A 464 3.26 2.82 -17.26
CA MET A 464 4.08 1.94 -18.12
C MET A 464 3.29 0.74 -18.64
N ALA A 465 2.42 0.15 -17.82
CA ALA A 465 1.53 -0.93 -18.25
C ALA A 465 0.52 -0.45 -19.31
N ARG A 466 -0.02 0.76 -19.21
CA ARG A 466 -0.88 1.35 -20.25
C ARG A 466 -0.16 1.53 -21.59
N MET A 467 1.15 1.73 -21.56
CA MET A 467 1.99 1.83 -22.76
C MET A 467 2.57 0.49 -23.24
N GLU A 468 2.22 -0.63 -22.61
CA GLU A 468 2.81 -1.94 -22.90
C GLU A 468 2.71 -2.31 -24.39
N THR A 469 1.53 -2.12 -25.01
CA THR A 469 1.33 -2.47 -26.42
C THR A 469 2.25 -1.67 -27.35
N ILE A 470 2.44 -0.38 -27.06
CA ILE A 470 3.32 0.53 -27.80
C ILE A 470 4.78 0.13 -27.58
N PHE A 471 5.17 -0.12 -26.34
CA PHE A 471 6.53 -0.54 -26.00
C PHE A 471 6.88 -1.87 -26.65
N MET A 472 6.02 -2.88 -26.57
CA MET A 472 6.29 -4.21 -27.11
C MET A 472 6.46 -4.19 -28.63
N ASP A 473 5.67 -3.41 -29.37
CA ASP A 473 5.86 -3.22 -30.81
C ASP A 473 7.21 -2.54 -31.13
N ALA A 474 7.55 -1.47 -30.42
CA ALA A 474 8.81 -0.75 -30.61
C ALA A 474 10.04 -1.60 -30.25
N ILE A 475 9.99 -2.31 -29.11
CA ILE A 475 11.04 -3.19 -28.58
C ILE A 475 11.35 -4.29 -29.60
N ARG A 476 10.32 -5.01 -30.06
CA ARG A 476 10.50 -6.13 -31.01
C ARG A 476 11.13 -5.65 -32.32
N ARG A 477 10.66 -4.53 -32.87
CA ARG A 477 11.22 -3.93 -34.10
C ARG A 477 12.65 -3.46 -33.91
N HIS A 478 12.94 -2.77 -32.81
CA HIS A 478 14.28 -2.25 -32.54
C HIS A 478 15.29 -3.38 -32.30
N ILE A 479 14.96 -4.36 -31.44
CA ILE A 479 15.83 -5.50 -31.17
C ILE A 479 16.10 -6.29 -32.46
N TYR A 480 15.06 -6.51 -33.28
CA TYR A 480 15.24 -7.15 -34.58
C TYR A 480 16.18 -6.37 -35.49
N ALA A 481 15.97 -5.06 -35.65
CA ALA A 481 16.79 -4.21 -36.49
C ALA A 481 18.25 -4.19 -36.01
N GLU A 482 18.49 -3.99 -34.71
CA GLU A 482 19.84 -3.95 -34.14
C GLU A 482 20.56 -5.30 -34.29
N LEU A 483 19.84 -6.43 -34.06
CA LEU A 483 20.39 -7.77 -34.26
C LEU A 483 20.74 -8.02 -35.73
N GLN A 484 19.81 -7.75 -36.66
CA GLN A 484 20.02 -8.02 -38.08
C GLN A 484 21.07 -7.10 -38.70
N ASP A 485 21.11 -5.81 -38.34
CA ASP A 485 22.14 -4.89 -38.81
C ASP A 485 23.53 -5.31 -38.28
N PHE A 486 23.59 -5.78 -37.03
CA PHE A 486 24.83 -6.30 -36.46
C PHE A 486 25.33 -7.53 -37.23
N VAL A 487 24.48 -8.53 -37.46
CA VAL A 487 24.92 -9.79 -38.10
C VAL A 487 25.05 -9.71 -39.62
N GLN A 488 24.25 -8.89 -40.31
CA GLN A 488 24.26 -8.76 -41.77
C GLN A 488 25.23 -7.69 -42.26
N LEU A 489 25.44 -6.59 -41.52
CA LEU A 489 26.26 -5.47 -41.96
C LEU A 489 27.58 -5.42 -41.19
N PHE A 490 27.53 -5.30 -39.87
CA PHE A 490 28.74 -5.11 -39.06
C PHE A 490 29.68 -6.33 -39.11
N LEU A 491 29.17 -7.55 -38.92
CA LEU A 491 29.99 -8.76 -38.90
C LEU A 491 30.67 -9.09 -40.25
N ARG A 492 30.32 -8.40 -41.35
CA ARG A 492 30.98 -8.58 -42.66
C ARG A 492 32.46 -8.23 -42.62
N GLU A 493 32.83 -7.11 -42.01
CA GLU A 493 34.24 -6.67 -41.98
C GLU A 493 35.12 -7.57 -41.08
N PRO A 494 34.71 -7.94 -39.85
CA PRO A 494 35.38 -8.97 -39.06
C PRO A 494 35.51 -10.30 -39.81
N LEU A 495 34.45 -10.74 -40.50
CA LEU A 495 34.46 -11.98 -41.29
C LEU A 495 35.43 -11.91 -42.48
N ARG A 496 35.46 -10.77 -43.20
CA ARG A 496 36.38 -10.53 -44.30
C ARG A 496 37.83 -10.62 -43.83
N ARG A 497 38.15 -10.01 -42.69
CA ARG A 497 39.49 -10.06 -42.12
C ARG A 497 39.86 -11.46 -41.66
N ALA A 498 38.95 -12.17 -40.99
CA ALA A 498 39.17 -13.57 -40.60
C ALA A 498 39.43 -14.46 -41.82
N SER A 499 38.66 -14.28 -42.89
CA SER A 499 38.84 -15.01 -44.16
C SER A 499 40.14 -14.65 -44.87
N LYS A 500 40.52 -13.36 -44.89
CA LYS A 500 41.79 -12.89 -45.47
C LYS A 500 43.01 -13.38 -44.70
N LYS A 501 42.97 -13.33 -43.36
CA LYS A 501 44.06 -13.76 -42.46
C LYS A 501 44.10 -15.29 -42.28
N LYS A 502 43.10 -16.03 -42.79
CA LYS A 502 42.89 -17.47 -42.56
C LYS A 502 42.77 -17.84 -41.07
N SER A 503 42.11 -16.97 -40.30
CA SER A 503 41.73 -17.26 -38.90
C SER A 503 40.47 -18.12 -38.88
N ASP A 504 40.62 -19.42 -39.12
CA ASP A 504 39.48 -20.34 -39.32
C ASP A 504 38.53 -20.42 -38.13
N ILE A 505 39.04 -20.37 -36.89
CA ILE A 505 38.20 -20.43 -35.68
C ILE A 505 37.27 -19.22 -35.60
N ILE A 506 37.82 -18.00 -35.76
CA ILE A 506 37.06 -16.75 -35.74
C ILE A 506 36.03 -16.74 -36.88
N ARG A 507 36.43 -17.21 -38.07
CA ARG A 507 35.53 -17.35 -39.22
C ARG A 507 34.36 -18.28 -38.92
N ILE A 508 34.62 -19.45 -38.34
CA ILE A 508 33.60 -20.44 -37.97
C ILE A 508 32.61 -19.86 -36.96
N ILE A 509 33.09 -19.18 -35.92
CA ILE A 509 32.22 -18.58 -34.89
C ILE A 509 31.35 -17.47 -35.50
N ILE A 510 31.91 -16.55 -36.29
CA ILE A 510 31.14 -15.48 -36.93
C ILE A 510 30.09 -16.06 -37.89
N MET A 511 30.45 -17.07 -38.69
CA MET A 511 29.50 -17.76 -39.57
C MET A 511 28.40 -18.46 -38.76
N SER A 512 28.75 -19.12 -37.65
CA SER A 512 27.79 -19.76 -36.75
C SER A 512 26.79 -18.75 -36.16
N VAL A 513 27.26 -17.57 -35.76
CA VAL A 513 26.41 -16.47 -35.30
C VAL A 513 25.42 -16.05 -36.40
N ARG A 514 25.92 -15.83 -37.63
CA ARG A 514 25.07 -15.49 -38.79
C ARG A 514 24.05 -16.61 -39.04
N ASP A 515 24.49 -17.85 -39.20
CA ASP A 515 23.63 -19.00 -39.48
C ASP A 515 22.54 -19.25 -38.42
N THR A 516 22.75 -18.82 -37.17
CA THR A 516 21.80 -19.02 -36.06
C THR A 516 20.62 -18.05 -36.10
N CYS A 517 20.85 -16.79 -36.52
CA CYS A 517 19.87 -15.72 -36.33
C CYS A 517 19.64 -14.82 -37.54
N VAL A 518 20.40 -14.97 -38.62
CA VAL A 518 20.26 -14.11 -39.80
C VAL A 518 18.95 -14.40 -40.54
N ASP A 519 18.22 -13.35 -40.87
CA ASP A 519 17.05 -13.40 -41.76
C ASP A 519 17.34 -12.58 -43.02
N TRP A 520 17.77 -13.26 -44.08
CA TRP A 520 18.01 -12.61 -45.37
C TRP A 520 16.69 -12.25 -46.04
N LEU A 521 16.60 -11.05 -46.62
CA LEU A 521 15.39 -10.59 -47.31
C LEU A 521 14.90 -11.57 -48.41
N ARG A 522 15.82 -12.27 -49.07
CA ARG A 522 15.53 -13.27 -50.13
C ARG A 522 15.55 -14.71 -49.62
N GLY A 523 15.65 -14.93 -48.30
CA GLY A 523 15.76 -16.25 -47.68
C GLY A 523 17.12 -16.95 -47.82
N THR A 524 18.04 -16.41 -48.64
CA THR A 524 19.37 -16.98 -48.88
C THR A 524 20.46 -15.92 -48.71
N GLU A 525 21.63 -16.35 -48.22
CA GLU A 525 22.81 -15.49 -48.10
C GLU A 525 23.31 -15.02 -49.48
N PRO A 526 23.70 -13.74 -49.64
CA PRO A 526 24.29 -13.25 -50.90
C PRO A 526 25.61 -13.97 -51.20
N ALA A 527 25.59 -14.89 -52.16
CA ALA A 527 26.77 -15.69 -52.54
C ALA A 527 27.89 -14.85 -53.20
N ASP A 528 27.54 -13.67 -53.70
CA ASP A 528 28.42 -12.69 -54.33
C ASP A 528 29.08 -11.71 -53.35
N ASP A 529 28.83 -11.83 -52.04
CA ASP A 529 29.45 -10.97 -51.02
C ASP A 529 30.99 -11.14 -51.01
N PRO A 530 31.77 -10.10 -51.38
CA PRO A 530 33.23 -10.18 -51.42
C PRO A 530 33.84 -10.48 -50.04
N ALA A 531 33.15 -10.14 -48.95
CA ALA A 531 33.60 -10.40 -47.59
C ALA A 531 33.76 -11.90 -47.30
N LEU A 532 32.91 -12.76 -47.86
CA LEU A 532 33.00 -14.22 -47.72
C LEU A 532 34.30 -14.78 -48.30
N LEU A 533 34.85 -14.13 -49.33
CA LEU A 533 36.11 -14.48 -49.99
C LEU A 533 37.32 -13.70 -49.44
N GLY A 534 37.13 -12.89 -48.39
CA GLY A 534 38.18 -12.02 -47.83
C GLY A 534 38.55 -10.80 -48.69
N LYS A 535 37.79 -10.52 -49.75
CA LYS A 535 37.98 -9.39 -50.67
C LYS A 535 37.28 -8.14 -50.13
N LYS A 536 37.82 -6.95 -50.41
CA LYS A 536 37.17 -5.68 -50.07
C LYS A 536 35.95 -5.45 -50.95
N ASP A 537 35.03 -4.64 -50.45
CA ASP A 537 33.89 -4.14 -51.23
C ASP A 537 34.38 -3.33 -52.45
N PRO A 538 33.60 -3.32 -53.55
CA PRO A 538 33.90 -2.48 -54.72
C PRO A 538 33.85 -0.97 -54.34
N PRO A 539 34.35 -0.07 -55.20
CA PRO A 539 34.40 1.37 -54.91
C PRO A 539 33.05 1.98 -54.53
N ASP A 540 31.97 1.47 -55.12
CA ASP A 540 30.59 1.92 -54.87
C ASP A 540 29.91 1.20 -53.67
N GLY A 541 30.64 0.32 -52.97
CA GLY A 541 30.16 -0.50 -51.85
C GLY A 541 29.39 -1.75 -52.28
N PHE A 542 29.14 -2.67 -51.33
CA PHE A 542 28.28 -3.84 -51.53
C PHE A 542 26.96 -3.67 -50.74
N PRO A 543 25.86 -3.28 -51.40
CA PRO A 543 24.62 -2.95 -50.71
C PRO A 543 23.86 -4.20 -50.27
N ILE A 544 23.59 -4.31 -48.96
CA ILE A 544 22.71 -5.34 -48.39
C ILE A 544 21.48 -4.65 -47.81
N LYS A 545 20.30 -5.04 -48.29
CA LYS A 545 19.02 -4.56 -47.77
C LYS A 545 18.54 -5.49 -46.66
N VAL A 546 18.69 -5.02 -45.42
CA VAL A 546 18.26 -5.74 -44.22
C VAL A 546 16.74 -5.61 -44.06
N PRO A 547 15.99 -6.71 -43.83
CA PRO A 547 14.55 -6.63 -43.56
C PRO A 547 14.27 -5.94 -42.21
N ARG A 548 13.04 -5.46 -42.02
CA ARG A 548 12.52 -4.95 -40.74
C ARG A 548 11.26 -5.73 -40.38
N ARG A 549 11.30 -6.45 -39.25
CA ARG A 549 10.19 -7.27 -38.74
C ARG A 549 9.83 -6.88 -37.32
N ASN A 550 8.62 -7.25 -36.92
CA ASN A 550 8.10 -7.03 -35.58
C ASN A 550 8.19 -8.31 -34.73
N VAL A 551 9.40 -8.82 -34.52
CA VAL A 551 9.63 -10.05 -33.75
C VAL A 551 11.03 -10.04 -33.14
N GLY A 552 11.14 -10.41 -31.86
CA GLY A 552 12.44 -10.61 -31.22
C GLY A 552 13.09 -11.95 -31.61
N PRO A 553 14.39 -12.14 -31.34
CA PRO A 553 14.98 -13.48 -31.38
C PRO A 553 14.34 -14.39 -30.31
N SER A 554 14.33 -15.70 -30.53
CA SER A 554 14.03 -16.67 -29.45
C SER A 554 15.08 -16.59 -28.34
N SER A 555 14.74 -17.08 -27.14
CA SER A 555 15.68 -17.11 -26.00
C SER A 555 16.96 -17.90 -26.34
N THR A 556 16.81 -19.00 -27.08
CA THR A 556 17.94 -19.82 -27.57
C THR A 556 18.78 -19.09 -28.61
N GLN A 557 18.18 -18.40 -29.59
CA GLN A 557 18.94 -17.61 -30.55
C GLN A 557 19.77 -16.52 -29.85
N LEU A 558 19.13 -15.80 -28.92
CA LEU A 558 19.80 -14.72 -28.20
C LEU A 558 20.94 -15.26 -27.33
N TYR A 559 20.71 -16.36 -26.60
CA TYR A 559 21.74 -17.02 -25.80
C TYR A 559 22.93 -17.45 -26.66
N MET A 560 22.66 -18.18 -27.75
CA MET A 560 23.70 -18.71 -28.64
C MET A 560 24.52 -17.58 -29.27
N VAL A 561 23.87 -16.53 -29.77
CA VAL A 561 24.55 -15.36 -30.35
C VAL A 561 25.44 -14.68 -29.30
N ARG A 562 24.89 -14.41 -28.11
CA ARG A 562 25.65 -13.75 -27.03
C ARG A 562 26.85 -14.58 -26.59
N THR A 563 26.65 -15.87 -26.30
CA THR A 563 27.70 -16.79 -25.86
C THR A 563 28.81 -16.96 -26.91
N MET A 564 28.46 -17.05 -28.20
CA MET A 564 29.44 -17.10 -29.28
C MET A 564 30.24 -15.81 -29.40
N LEU A 565 29.57 -14.65 -29.34
CA LEU A 565 30.23 -13.34 -29.40
C LEU A 565 31.13 -13.08 -28.19
N GLU A 566 30.67 -13.43 -26.99
CA GLU A 566 31.45 -13.34 -25.75
C GLU A 566 32.77 -14.10 -25.87
N SER A 567 32.73 -15.30 -26.47
CA SER A 567 33.93 -16.12 -26.66
C SER A 567 34.97 -15.46 -27.57
N LEU A 568 34.58 -14.61 -28.52
CA LEU A 568 35.51 -13.87 -29.38
C LEU A 568 36.25 -12.77 -28.62
N THR A 569 35.59 -12.18 -27.63
CA THR A 569 36.11 -11.06 -26.82
C THR A 569 36.74 -11.51 -25.51
N ASP A 570 36.66 -12.80 -25.16
CA ASP A 570 37.11 -13.30 -23.86
C ASP A 570 38.63 -13.16 -23.65
N GLU A 571 38.99 -12.53 -22.52
CA GLU A 571 40.37 -12.39 -22.05
C GLU A 571 40.78 -13.47 -21.05
N ARG A 572 39.80 -14.19 -20.46
CA ARG A 572 40.02 -15.18 -19.39
C ARG A 572 40.65 -16.48 -19.91
N SER A 573 40.45 -16.78 -21.18
CA SER A 573 41.06 -17.91 -21.88
C SER A 573 42.60 -17.78 -21.93
N GLY A 574 43.29 -18.43 -21.00
CA GLY A 574 44.77 -18.44 -20.86
C GLY A 574 45.56 -19.15 -21.97
N GLY A 575 44.93 -19.43 -23.12
CA GLY A 575 45.58 -20.06 -24.27
C GLY A 575 46.69 -19.19 -24.87
N LYS A 576 47.74 -19.82 -25.40
CA LYS A 576 48.90 -19.16 -26.04
C LYS A 576 48.54 -18.21 -27.21
N LYS A 577 47.29 -18.22 -27.70
CA LYS A 577 46.70 -17.27 -28.65
C LYS A 577 45.23 -17.01 -28.28
N SER A 578 44.94 -15.92 -27.55
CA SER A 578 43.55 -15.48 -27.33
C SER A 578 42.98 -14.93 -28.65
N MET A 579 41.74 -15.31 -29.00
CA MET A 579 41.05 -14.85 -30.22
C MET A 579 40.92 -13.32 -30.26
N ARG A 580 40.76 -12.69 -29.09
CA ARG A 580 40.74 -11.23 -28.93
C ARG A 580 41.98 -10.58 -29.53
N LYS A 581 43.18 -11.13 -29.30
CA LYS A 581 44.44 -10.56 -29.81
C LYS A 581 44.59 -10.64 -31.34
N GLU A 582 43.81 -11.47 -32.01
CA GLU A 582 43.83 -11.62 -33.47
C GLU A 582 42.85 -10.66 -34.19
N MET A 583 41.88 -10.13 -33.44
CA MET A 583 40.87 -9.17 -33.89
C MET A 583 41.33 -7.73 -33.69
N ASP A 584 40.73 -6.80 -34.44
CA ASP A 584 41.03 -5.38 -34.28
C ASP A 584 40.22 -4.78 -33.13
N GLU A 585 40.83 -3.85 -32.39
CA GLU A 585 40.24 -3.21 -31.21
C GLU A 585 38.87 -2.58 -31.49
N GLN A 586 38.69 -1.96 -32.66
CA GLN A 586 37.41 -1.37 -33.06
C GLN A 586 36.30 -2.43 -33.21
N HIS A 587 36.64 -3.62 -33.71
CA HIS A 587 35.67 -4.71 -33.84
C HIS A 587 35.34 -5.30 -32.47
N ILE A 588 36.34 -5.44 -31.60
CA ILE A 588 36.16 -5.93 -30.24
C ILE A 588 35.23 -4.98 -29.46
N GLN A 589 35.49 -3.67 -29.48
CA GLN A 589 34.66 -2.69 -28.79
C GLN A 589 33.21 -2.74 -29.26
N ALA A 590 32.98 -2.86 -30.57
CA ALA A 590 31.63 -2.94 -31.12
C ALA A 590 30.91 -4.26 -30.75
N ILE A 591 31.63 -5.39 -30.68
CA ILE A 591 31.08 -6.66 -30.16
C ILE A 591 30.74 -6.53 -28.67
N GLU A 592 31.62 -5.94 -27.87
CA GLU A 592 31.37 -5.70 -26.44
C GLU A 592 30.18 -4.76 -26.22
N ASP A 593 30.03 -3.71 -27.03
CA ASP A 593 28.91 -2.78 -26.95
C ASP A 593 27.59 -3.47 -27.32
N PHE A 594 27.59 -4.30 -28.37
CA PHE A 594 26.45 -5.13 -28.71
C PHE A 594 26.11 -6.13 -27.61
N HIS A 595 27.13 -6.81 -27.05
CA HIS A 595 26.97 -7.74 -25.94
C HIS A 595 26.41 -7.06 -24.68
N ARG A 596 26.83 -5.82 -24.39
CA ARG A 596 26.31 -5.04 -23.27
C ARG A 596 24.86 -4.61 -23.49
N LYS A 597 24.52 -4.10 -24.67
CA LYS A 597 23.14 -3.70 -25.02
C LYS A 597 22.19 -4.89 -24.99
N SER A 598 22.59 -6.02 -25.59
CA SER A 598 21.76 -7.22 -25.70
C SER A 598 21.55 -7.97 -24.40
N PHE A 599 22.22 -7.57 -23.32
CA PHE A 599 21.96 -8.10 -21.97
C PHE A 599 20.52 -7.82 -21.53
N PHE A 600 20.02 -6.61 -21.82
CA PHE A 600 18.70 -6.20 -21.36
C PHE A 600 17.54 -6.67 -22.25
N TRP A 601 17.85 -7.30 -23.40
CA TRP A 601 16.83 -7.67 -24.39
C TRP A 601 15.84 -8.70 -23.86
N ASN A 602 16.28 -9.66 -23.04
CA ASN A 602 15.36 -10.64 -22.44
C ASN A 602 14.34 -9.99 -21.51
N TYR A 603 14.74 -8.97 -20.73
CA TYR A 603 13.80 -8.22 -19.89
C TYR A 603 12.83 -7.39 -20.72
N LEU A 604 13.33 -6.75 -21.79
CA LEU A 604 12.49 -5.93 -22.67
C LEU A 604 11.51 -6.78 -23.49
N LEU A 605 11.94 -7.94 -24.00
CA LEU A 605 11.05 -8.88 -24.70
C LEU A 605 10.01 -9.50 -23.76
N ASN A 606 10.30 -9.56 -22.46
CA ASN A 606 9.37 -9.96 -21.40
C ASN A 606 8.93 -8.76 -20.55
N PHE A 607 8.70 -7.60 -21.19
CA PHE A 607 8.47 -6.31 -20.52
C PHE A 607 7.46 -6.39 -19.38
N ASN A 608 6.33 -7.07 -19.61
CA ASN A 608 5.27 -7.22 -18.62
C ASN A 608 5.79 -7.92 -17.34
N ALA A 609 6.47 -9.06 -17.46
CA ALA A 609 7.03 -9.76 -16.30
C ALA A 609 8.09 -8.92 -15.58
N SER A 610 8.99 -8.28 -16.33
CA SER A 610 10.01 -7.40 -15.77
C SER A 610 9.42 -6.16 -15.09
N LEU A 611 8.33 -5.60 -15.60
CA LEU A 611 7.63 -4.47 -14.99
C LEU A 611 7.11 -4.85 -13.59
N PHE A 612 6.47 -6.02 -13.46
CA PHE A 612 6.02 -6.50 -12.15
C PHE A 612 7.17 -6.79 -11.19
N ASN A 613 8.22 -7.47 -11.66
CA ASN A 613 9.36 -7.82 -10.80
C ASN A 613 10.16 -6.57 -10.36
N CYS A 614 10.22 -5.52 -11.18
CA CYS A 614 10.82 -4.23 -10.81
C CYS A 614 10.01 -3.44 -9.78
N CYS A 615 8.74 -3.77 -9.58
CA CYS A 615 7.81 -3.07 -8.68
C CYS A 615 7.36 -3.94 -7.49
N ASP A 616 8.00 -5.09 -7.27
CA ASP A 616 7.57 -6.04 -6.25
C ASP A 616 7.86 -5.51 -4.82
N LEU A 617 6.78 -5.17 -4.12
CA LEU A 617 6.78 -4.74 -2.71
C LEU A 617 6.01 -5.73 -1.81
N SER A 618 5.73 -6.94 -2.30
CA SER A 618 4.94 -7.97 -1.59
C SER A 618 5.56 -8.39 -0.25
N GLN A 619 6.88 -8.29 -0.12
CA GLN A 619 7.61 -8.75 1.06
C GLN A 619 7.43 -7.86 2.30
N LEU A 620 6.78 -6.70 2.17
CA LEU A 620 6.52 -5.81 3.31
C LEU A 620 5.50 -6.37 4.31
N TRP A 621 4.63 -7.29 3.89
CA TRP A 621 3.61 -7.90 4.75
C TRP A 621 4.08 -9.18 5.45
N TYR A 622 4.83 -10.02 4.72
CA TYR A 622 5.25 -11.33 5.20
C TYR A 622 6.17 -11.26 6.41
N ARG A 623 6.02 -12.23 7.32
CA ARG A 623 6.67 -12.21 8.65
C ARG A 623 6.87 -13.60 9.27
N GLU A 624 7.01 -14.64 8.44
CA GLU A 624 7.12 -16.04 8.90
C GLU A 624 8.40 -16.29 9.71
N PHE A 625 9.49 -15.58 9.40
CA PHE A 625 10.73 -15.71 10.18
C PHE A 625 10.53 -15.14 11.59
N PHE A 626 10.00 -13.92 11.73
CA PHE A 626 9.71 -13.36 13.05
C PHE A 626 8.67 -14.17 13.83
N LEU A 627 7.68 -14.77 13.16
CA LEU A 627 6.72 -15.68 13.80
C LEU A 627 7.40 -16.94 14.38
N GLU A 628 8.33 -17.54 13.64
CA GLU A 628 9.13 -18.69 14.11
C GLU A 628 9.94 -18.32 15.36
N LEU A 629 10.54 -17.12 15.39
CA LEU A 629 11.31 -16.61 16.53
C LEU A 629 10.48 -16.42 17.80
N THR A 630 9.16 -16.19 17.69
CA THR A 630 8.28 -16.12 18.88
C THR A 630 8.14 -17.45 19.60
N MET A 631 8.65 -18.54 19.01
CA MET A 631 8.52 -19.90 19.51
C MET A 631 7.07 -20.24 19.86
N GLY A 632 6.13 -19.84 18.98
CA GLY A 632 4.69 -20.09 19.04
C GLY A 632 3.94 -19.35 20.14
N LYS A 633 4.52 -18.29 20.71
CA LYS A 633 3.77 -17.31 21.49
C LYS A 633 2.79 -16.52 20.62
N ARG A 634 3.16 -16.27 19.36
CA ARG A 634 2.31 -15.62 18.35
C ARG A 634 1.96 -16.63 17.27
N ILE A 635 0.69 -16.67 16.89
CA ILE A 635 0.25 -17.33 15.65
C ILE A 635 0.28 -16.36 14.46
N GLN A 636 0.05 -15.07 14.74
CA GLN A 636 0.18 -13.95 13.83
C GLN A 636 0.45 -12.67 14.65
N PHE A 637 1.05 -11.65 14.03
CA PHE A 637 1.23 -10.31 14.62
C PHE A 637 0.00 -9.43 14.36
N PRO A 638 -0.34 -8.51 15.28
CA PRO A 638 -1.48 -7.61 15.12
C PRO A 638 -1.20 -6.52 14.08
N ILE A 639 -2.26 -5.84 13.61
CA ILE A 639 -2.20 -4.94 12.45
C ILE A 639 -1.29 -3.72 12.67
N GLU A 640 -1.12 -3.27 13.91
CA GLU A 640 -0.22 -2.16 14.27
C GLU A 640 1.27 -2.48 14.04
N MET A 641 1.61 -3.75 13.79
CA MET A 641 2.96 -4.20 13.41
C MET A 641 3.07 -4.49 11.90
N SER A 642 1.98 -4.39 11.15
CA SER A 642 1.92 -4.70 9.72
C SER A 642 2.28 -3.47 8.89
N MET A 643 3.31 -3.55 8.05
CA MET A 643 3.79 -2.38 7.29
C MET A 643 2.71 -1.72 6.40
N PRO A 644 1.89 -2.46 5.63
CA PRO A 644 0.82 -1.83 4.85
C PRO A 644 -0.14 -1.00 5.71
N TRP A 645 -0.52 -1.52 6.88
CA TRP A 645 -1.40 -0.81 7.80
C TRP A 645 -0.71 0.34 8.53
N ILE A 646 0.53 0.16 9.00
CA ILE A 646 1.33 1.23 9.64
C ILE A 646 1.39 2.46 8.74
N LEU A 647 1.63 2.26 7.43
CA LEU A 647 1.71 3.36 6.46
C LEU A 647 0.34 3.98 6.18
N THR A 648 -0.69 3.16 5.99
CA THR A 648 -2.07 3.63 5.73
C THR A 648 -2.63 4.41 6.93
N ASP A 649 -2.57 3.82 8.12
CA ASP A 649 -3.10 4.38 9.35
C ASP A 649 -2.39 5.68 9.74
N HIS A 650 -1.10 5.80 9.41
CA HIS A 650 -0.36 7.04 9.66
C HIS A 650 -0.97 8.25 8.92
N ILE A 651 -1.48 8.07 7.69
CA ILE A 651 -2.18 9.13 6.95
C ILE A 651 -3.53 9.44 7.61
N LEU A 652 -4.28 8.42 8.04
CA LEU A 652 -5.57 8.59 8.72
C LEU A 652 -5.44 9.34 10.05
N GLU A 653 -4.43 9.00 10.84
CA GLU A 653 -4.20 9.60 12.16
C GLU A 653 -3.66 11.04 12.05
N THR A 654 -2.70 11.28 11.16
CA THR A 654 -2.10 12.62 10.99
C THR A 654 -2.98 13.57 10.19
N LYS A 655 -3.89 13.04 9.35
CA LYS A 655 -4.78 13.79 8.46
C LYS A 655 -4.01 14.71 7.51
N GLU A 656 -2.80 14.30 7.15
CA GLU A 656 -1.83 15.11 6.40
C GLU A 656 -2.36 15.43 4.98
N PRO A 657 -2.65 16.71 4.65
CA PRO A 657 -3.26 17.08 3.37
C PRO A 657 -2.43 16.69 2.14
N SER A 658 -1.11 16.76 2.26
CA SER A 658 -0.19 16.41 1.18
C SER A 658 -0.16 14.91 0.89
N MET A 659 -0.60 14.08 1.84
CA MET A 659 -0.53 12.62 1.78
C MET A 659 -1.87 11.95 1.49
N MET A 660 -2.98 12.68 1.62
CA MET A 660 -4.33 12.12 1.52
C MET A 660 -4.64 11.48 0.15
N GLU A 661 -4.09 12.01 -0.95
CA GLU A 661 -4.25 11.41 -2.28
C GLU A 661 -3.43 10.13 -2.49
N TYR A 662 -2.50 9.83 -1.58
CA TYR A 662 -1.62 8.67 -1.68
C TYR A 662 -2.11 7.46 -0.87
N ILE A 663 -3.18 7.61 -0.08
CA ILE A 663 -3.60 6.62 0.92
C ILE A 663 -4.00 5.25 0.36
N LEU A 664 -4.38 5.18 -0.93
CA LEU A 664 -4.73 3.92 -1.57
C LEU A 664 -3.50 3.11 -2.02
N TYR A 665 -2.33 3.73 -2.22
CA TYR A 665 -1.13 3.01 -2.66
C TYR A 665 -0.54 2.09 -1.58
N PRO A 666 -0.48 2.47 -0.28
CA PRO A 666 -0.11 1.53 0.77
C PRO A 666 -1.12 0.40 0.97
N LEU A 667 -2.42 0.66 0.78
CA LEU A 667 -3.44 -0.40 0.81
C LEU A 667 -3.25 -1.40 -0.33
N ASP A 668 -2.79 -0.95 -1.49
CA ASP A 668 -2.49 -1.82 -2.62
C ASP A 668 -1.32 -2.80 -2.38
N LEU A 669 -0.48 -2.59 -1.35
CA LEU A 669 0.54 -3.58 -0.95
C LEU A 669 -0.07 -4.92 -0.54
N TYR A 670 -1.34 -4.93 -0.09
CA TYR A 670 -2.07 -6.17 0.14
C TYR A 670 -2.34 -6.93 -1.15
N ASN A 671 -2.54 -6.25 -2.28
CA ASN A 671 -2.68 -6.91 -3.59
C ASN A 671 -1.37 -7.61 -3.99
N ASP A 672 -0.22 -6.93 -3.83
CA ASP A 672 1.10 -7.52 -4.11
C ASP A 672 1.31 -8.78 -3.25
N SER A 673 1.02 -8.67 -1.95
CA SER A 673 1.16 -9.75 -0.99
C SER A 673 0.25 -10.93 -1.34
N ALA A 674 -1.03 -10.67 -1.59
CA ALA A 674 -2.00 -11.70 -1.97
C ALA A 674 -1.64 -12.41 -3.27
N GLN A 675 -1.23 -11.66 -4.30
CA GLN A 675 -0.78 -12.24 -5.57
C GLN A 675 0.45 -13.13 -5.36
N TYR A 676 1.41 -12.69 -4.52
CA TYR A 676 2.59 -13.49 -4.19
C TYR A 676 2.21 -14.78 -3.44
N ALA A 677 1.24 -14.73 -2.52
CA ALA A 677 0.76 -15.89 -1.77
C ALA A 677 0.16 -16.95 -2.70
N LEU A 678 -0.61 -16.52 -3.71
CA LEU A 678 -1.29 -17.38 -4.66
C LEU A 678 -0.36 -17.92 -5.75
N MET A 679 0.49 -17.07 -6.34
CA MET A 679 1.25 -17.40 -7.54
C MET A 679 2.65 -17.93 -7.25
N ARG A 680 3.33 -17.40 -6.22
CA ARG A 680 4.70 -17.77 -5.84
C ARG A 680 4.69 -18.78 -4.69
N PHE A 681 4.17 -18.41 -3.52
CA PHE A 681 4.15 -19.32 -2.38
C PHE A 681 3.19 -20.50 -2.56
N ARG A 682 2.08 -20.29 -3.29
CA ARG A 682 1.01 -21.28 -3.50
C ARG A 682 0.53 -21.86 -2.16
N LYS A 683 0.15 -20.96 -1.23
CA LYS A 683 -0.36 -21.32 0.11
C LYS A 683 -1.66 -20.58 0.42
N GLN A 684 -2.71 -21.35 0.70
CA GLN A 684 -4.04 -20.81 1.03
C GLN A 684 -4.03 -20.01 2.33
N PHE A 685 -3.47 -20.57 3.42
CA PHE A 685 -3.48 -19.93 4.73
C PHE A 685 -2.83 -18.53 4.75
N LEU A 686 -1.83 -18.28 3.89
CA LEU A 686 -1.23 -16.95 3.76
C LEU A 686 -2.20 -15.96 3.10
N TYR A 687 -2.92 -16.39 2.06
CA TYR A 687 -3.97 -15.57 1.45
C TYR A 687 -5.12 -15.32 2.44
N ASP A 688 -5.56 -16.35 3.16
CA ASP A 688 -6.64 -16.23 4.16
C ASP A 688 -6.29 -15.19 5.24
N GLU A 689 -5.02 -15.14 5.66
CA GLU A 689 -4.53 -14.15 6.63
C GLU A 689 -4.41 -12.74 6.05
N VAL A 690 -3.93 -12.60 4.80
CA VAL A 690 -3.95 -11.30 4.09
C VAL A 690 -5.38 -10.79 3.96
N GLU A 691 -6.32 -11.66 3.56
CA GLU A 691 -7.73 -11.31 3.39
C GLU A 691 -8.39 -10.92 4.72
N ALA A 692 -8.15 -11.68 5.78
CA ALA A 692 -8.66 -11.35 7.12
C ALA A 692 -8.11 -10.02 7.63
N GLU A 693 -6.83 -9.73 7.39
CA GLU A 693 -6.22 -8.45 7.76
C GLU A 693 -6.83 -7.30 6.96
N VAL A 694 -6.99 -7.46 5.63
CA VAL A 694 -7.63 -6.45 4.77
C VAL A 694 -9.05 -6.17 5.22
N ASN A 695 -9.86 -7.18 5.55
CA ASN A 695 -11.23 -6.96 6.02
C ASN A 695 -11.26 -6.05 7.26
N LEU A 696 -10.41 -6.33 8.26
CA LEU A 696 -10.33 -5.53 9.48
C LEU A 696 -9.79 -4.11 9.22
N CYS A 697 -8.70 -4.00 8.46
CA CYS A 697 -8.06 -2.73 8.15
C CYS A 697 -8.96 -1.84 7.26
N PHE A 698 -9.68 -2.44 6.31
CA PHE A 698 -10.56 -1.70 5.41
C PHE A 698 -11.80 -1.17 6.15
N ASP A 699 -12.39 -1.93 7.06
CA ASP A 699 -13.46 -1.43 7.94
C ASP A 699 -12.99 -0.22 8.77
N GLN A 700 -11.80 -0.31 9.35
CA GLN A 700 -11.19 0.82 10.08
C GLN A 700 -10.88 2.01 9.17
N PHE A 701 -10.37 1.75 7.96
CA PHE A 701 -10.08 2.78 6.95
C PHE A 701 -11.35 3.55 6.60
N VAL A 702 -12.43 2.86 6.25
CA VAL A 702 -13.71 3.48 5.88
C VAL A 702 -14.30 4.26 7.06
N TYR A 703 -14.23 3.71 8.28
CA TYR A 703 -14.71 4.39 9.49
C TYR A 703 -13.92 5.67 9.78
N LYS A 704 -12.59 5.59 9.91
CA LYS A 704 -11.72 6.73 10.21
C LYS A 704 -11.80 7.80 9.12
N LEU A 705 -11.83 7.38 7.85
CA LEU A 705 -11.95 8.29 6.70
C LEU A 705 -13.30 9.02 6.70
N SER A 706 -14.40 8.33 6.96
CA SER A 706 -15.73 8.95 7.00
C SER A 706 -15.87 9.90 8.18
N ASP A 707 -15.36 9.53 9.37
CA ASP A 707 -15.39 10.40 10.56
C ASP A 707 -14.58 11.69 10.34
N GLN A 708 -13.37 11.59 9.77
CA GLN A 708 -12.56 12.79 9.49
C GLN A 708 -13.18 13.69 8.40
N ILE A 709 -13.82 13.12 7.39
CA ILE A 709 -14.51 13.87 6.32
C ILE A 709 -15.69 14.63 6.92
N PHE A 710 -16.55 13.93 7.67
CA PHE A 710 -17.69 14.56 8.33
C PHE A 710 -17.25 15.68 9.29
N ALA A 711 -16.25 15.41 10.14
CA ALA A 711 -15.70 16.40 11.07
C ALA A 711 -15.10 17.61 10.35
N TYR A 712 -14.41 17.41 9.22
CA TYR A 712 -13.83 18.47 8.40
C TYR A 712 -14.92 19.40 7.84
N TYR A 713 -15.92 18.85 7.16
CA TYR A 713 -16.99 19.65 6.55
C TYR A 713 -17.89 20.29 7.61
N LYS A 714 -18.06 19.67 8.78
CA LYS A 714 -18.74 20.29 9.92
C LYS A 714 -17.97 21.49 10.47
N HIS A 715 -16.67 21.35 10.71
CA HIS A 715 -15.81 22.46 11.18
C HIS A 715 -15.80 23.59 10.14
N LEU A 716 -15.70 23.27 8.85
CA LEU A 716 -15.77 24.25 7.77
C LEU A 716 -17.11 25.02 7.79
N SER A 717 -18.23 24.30 7.90
CA SER A 717 -19.57 24.89 7.94
C SER A 717 -19.76 25.82 9.13
N GLY A 718 -19.34 25.38 10.32
CA GLY A 718 -19.38 26.21 11.53
C GLY A 718 -18.50 27.46 11.41
N CYS A 719 -17.36 27.37 10.71
CA CYS A 719 -16.52 28.52 10.44
C CYS A 719 -17.11 29.51 9.43
N ILE A 720 -17.81 29.02 8.40
CA ILE A 720 -18.46 29.85 7.38
C ILE A 720 -19.63 30.64 7.99
N ILE A 721 -20.41 30.00 8.86
CA ILE A 721 -21.58 30.60 9.51
C ILE A 721 -21.19 31.55 10.66
N LEU A 722 -20.06 31.32 11.31
CA LEU A 722 -19.60 32.18 12.41
C LEU A 722 -19.45 33.64 11.95
N ASP A 723 -20.02 34.56 12.72
CA ASP A 723 -19.99 35.99 12.42
C ASP A 723 -18.55 36.52 12.25
N LYS A 724 -18.33 37.24 11.15
CA LYS A 724 -16.99 37.72 10.76
C LYS A 724 -16.48 38.79 11.71
N ARG A 725 -17.37 39.64 12.26
CA ARG A 725 -16.99 40.69 13.20
C ARG A 725 -16.60 40.09 14.54
N PHE A 726 -17.39 39.15 15.06
CA PHE A 726 -17.05 38.38 16.26
C PHE A 726 -15.67 37.72 16.13
N ARG A 727 -15.40 37.07 15.00
CA ARG A 727 -14.08 36.45 14.75
C ARG A 727 -12.94 37.48 14.77
N ALA A 728 -13.14 38.67 14.20
CA ALA A 728 -12.15 39.74 14.19
C ALA A 728 -11.90 40.31 15.60
N GLU A 729 -12.96 40.48 16.40
CA GLU A 729 -12.85 40.95 17.79
C GLU A 729 -12.15 39.93 18.69
N CYS A 730 -12.45 38.63 18.56
CA CYS A 730 -11.70 37.57 19.24
C CYS A 730 -10.22 37.60 18.88
N MET A 731 -9.89 37.78 17.59
CA MET A 731 -8.49 37.88 17.14
C MET A 731 -7.77 39.09 17.74
N ASN A 732 -8.43 40.24 17.84
CA ASN A 732 -7.88 41.43 18.50
C ASN A 732 -7.62 41.20 20.00
N ASN A 733 -8.42 40.34 20.64
CA ASN A 733 -8.25 39.94 22.03
C ASN A 733 -7.30 38.74 22.22
N GLY A 734 -6.59 38.31 21.18
CA GLY A 734 -5.62 37.21 21.24
C GLY A 734 -6.21 35.80 21.05
N GLU A 735 -7.52 35.67 20.84
CA GLU A 735 -8.18 34.38 20.61
C GLU A 735 -8.36 34.07 19.11
N LYS A 736 -7.49 33.23 18.56
CA LYS A 736 -7.56 32.83 17.16
C LYS A 736 -8.55 31.68 16.93
N ILE A 737 -9.65 31.96 16.24
CA ILE A 737 -10.57 30.94 15.72
C ILE A 737 -10.16 30.61 14.28
N SER A 738 -9.47 29.50 14.08
CA SER A 738 -8.94 29.10 12.76
C SER A 738 -9.97 28.31 11.95
N PHE A 739 -9.96 28.53 10.63
CA PHE A 739 -10.56 27.60 9.67
C PHE A 739 -9.85 26.24 9.72
N PRO A 740 -10.52 25.14 9.31
CA PRO A 740 -9.84 23.87 9.12
C PRO A 740 -8.75 24.02 8.04
N VAL A 741 -7.65 23.30 8.20
CA VAL A 741 -6.60 23.22 7.17
C VAL A 741 -7.19 22.54 5.94
N ALA A 742 -7.06 23.16 4.76
CA ALA A 742 -7.57 22.60 3.52
C ALA A 742 -6.99 21.20 3.27
N ASN A 743 -7.85 20.24 2.92
CA ASN A 743 -7.48 18.85 2.73
C ASN A 743 -7.99 18.33 1.38
N ARG A 744 -7.45 17.20 0.90
CA ARG A 744 -7.63 16.65 -0.45
C ARG A 744 -8.52 15.42 -0.46
N TYR A 745 -9.65 15.45 0.25
CA TYR A 745 -10.61 14.33 0.27
C TYR A 745 -11.38 14.13 -1.04
N GLN A 746 -11.42 15.15 -1.90
CA GLN A 746 -12.26 15.16 -3.11
C GLN A 746 -11.95 14.00 -4.07
N THR A 747 -10.67 13.62 -4.21
CA THR A 747 -10.26 12.50 -5.07
C THR A 747 -10.75 11.17 -4.52
N LEU A 748 -10.63 10.96 -3.19
CA LEU A 748 -11.14 9.77 -2.49
C LEU A 748 -12.66 9.66 -2.57
N LEU A 749 -13.37 10.78 -2.38
CA LEU A 749 -14.82 10.85 -2.53
C LEU A 749 -15.29 10.55 -3.95
N LYS A 750 -14.41 10.59 -4.96
CA LYS A 750 -14.73 10.25 -6.34
C LYS A 750 -14.46 8.79 -6.71
N GLN A 751 -13.87 7.98 -5.82
CA GLN A 751 -13.58 6.57 -6.11
C GLN A 751 -14.88 5.73 -6.06
N ARG A 752 -15.16 4.99 -7.13
CA ARG A 752 -16.35 4.17 -7.35
C ARG A 752 -16.03 2.68 -7.50
N HIS A 753 -14.79 2.30 -7.79
CA HIS A 753 -14.42 0.93 -8.09
C HIS A 753 -13.00 0.55 -7.67
N VAL A 754 -12.63 0.86 -6.42
CA VAL A 754 -11.32 0.55 -5.82
C VAL A 754 -11.02 -0.94 -5.93
N GLN A 755 -9.88 -1.29 -6.53
CA GLN A 755 -9.51 -2.68 -6.79
C GLN A 755 -8.67 -3.25 -5.64
N LEU A 756 -9.25 -4.16 -4.86
CA LEU A 756 -8.59 -4.74 -3.69
C LEU A 756 -8.94 -6.22 -3.54
N LEU A 757 -7.93 -7.08 -3.50
CA LEU A 757 -8.02 -8.53 -3.45
C LEU A 757 -8.97 -9.14 -4.50
N GLY A 758 -9.01 -8.55 -5.70
CA GLY A 758 -9.91 -8.95 -6.79
C GLY A 758 -11.35 -8.44 -6.68
N ARG A 759 -11.69 -7.65 -5.64
CA ARG A 759 -12.98 -6.97 -5.51
C ARG A 759 -12.91 -5.59 -6.14
N SER A 760 -14.05 -5.14 -6.65
CA SER A 760 -14.28 -3.75 -7.03
C SER A 760 -15.14 -3.09 -5.96
N ILE A 761 -14.57 -2.14 -5.21
CA ILE A 761 -15.19 -1.53 -4.04
C ILE A 761 -15.63 -0.10 -4.32
N ASP A 762 -16.91 0.19 -4.13
CA ASP A 762 -17.46 1.54 -4.20
C ASP A 762 -17.22 2.31 -2.89
N LEU A 763 -16.06 2.93 -2.79
CA LEU A 763 -15.66 3.71 -1.62
C LEU A 763 -16.60 4.90 -1.38
N ASN A 764 -17.07 5.57 -2.44
CA ASN A 764 -18.04 6.67 -2.31
C ASN A 764 -19.35 6.22 -1.66
N LYS A 765 -19.88 5.06 -2.05
CA LYS A 765 -21.09 4.50 -1.46
C LYS A 765 -20.91 4.20 0.02
N LEU A 766 -19.79 3.59 0.41
CA LEU A 766 -19.49 3.28 1.81
C LEU A 766 -19.36 4.55 2.66
N ILE A 767 -18.65 5.56 2.16
CA ILE A 767 -18.55 6.86 2.84
C ILE A 767 -19.92 7.54 2.93
N SER A 768 -20.72 7.50 1.85
CA SER A 768 -22.08 8.08 1.84
C SER A 768 -22.97 7.48 2.92
N GLN A 769 -22.91 6.17 3.13
CA GLN A 769 -23.69 5.48 4.16
C GLN A 769 -23.33 5.99 5.57
N LEU A 770 -22.04 6.07 5.90
CA LEU A 770 -21.59 6.54 7.21
C LEU A 770 -21.84 8.04 7.42
N VAL A 771 -21.66 8.86 6.38
CA VAL A 771 -21.94 10.30 6.44
C VAL A 771 -23.45 10.57 6.61
N ASN A 772 -24.32 9.81 5.94
CA ASN A 772 -25.77 9.91 6.17
C ASN A 772 -26.13 9.58 7.63
N ALA A 773 -25.57 8.50 8.19
CA ALA A 773 -25.78 8.15 9.60
C ALA A 773 -25.25 9.24 10.55
N ALA A 774 -24.08 9.81 10.25
CA ALA A 774 -23.49 10.89 11.06
C ALA A 774 -24.31 12.18 11.01
N LEU A 775 -24.86 12.55 9.84
CA LEU A 775 -25.76 13.69 9.67
C LEU A 775 -27.08 13.46 10.43
N GLN A 776 -27.67 12.28 10.32
CA GLN A 776 -28.90 11.92 11.05
C GLN A 776 -28.68 12.06 12.56
N LYS A 777 -27.57 11.51 13.06
CA LYS A 777 -27.16 11.64 14.46
C LYS A 777 -26.91 13.09 14.87
N ALA A 778 -26.31 13.92 14.03
CA ALA A 778 -26.09 15.34 14.33
C ALA A 778 -27.40 16.14 14.44
N LEU A 779 -28.42 15.80 13.65
CA LEU A 779 -29.76 16.40 13.73
C LEU A 779 -30.49 15.94 15.00
N ASP A 780 -30.46 14.64 15.30
CA ASP A 780 -31.02 14.08 16.53
C ASP A 780 -30.39 14.70 17.79
N VAL A 781 -29.06 14.84 17.80
CA VAL A 781 -28.31 15.53 18.86
C VAL A 781 -28.76 16.98 19.01
N ALA A 782 -28.98 17.69 17.91
CA ALA A 782 -29.42 19.09 17.95
C ALA A 782 -30.79 19.23 18.63
N ILE A 783 -31.75 18.36 18.27
CA ILE A 783 -33.10 18.35 18.83
C ILE A 783 -33.06 17.91 20.30
N SER A 784 -32.33 16.84 20.61
CA SER A 784 -32.18 16.34 22.00
C SER A 784 -31.54 17.36 22.93
N ARG A 785 -30.64 18.20 22.40
CA ARG A 785 -30.03 19.31 23.15
C ARG A 785 -31.03 20.42 23.44
N PHE A 786 -31.97 20.69 22.53
CA PHE A 786 -33.08 21.62 22.78
C PHE A 786 -34.05 21.08 23.83
N GLU A 787 -34.40 19.79 23.77
CA GLU A 787 -35.26 19.13 24.77
C GLU A 787 -34.65 19.15 26.19
N GLY A 788 -33.32 19.19 26.31
CA GLY A 788 -32.62 19.35 27.60
C GLY A 788 -32.56 20.80 28.13
N GLY A 789 -33.10 21.78 27.40
CA GLY A 789 -33.06 23.21 27.73
C GLY A 789 -34.44 23.86 27.79
N ASP A 790 -34.48 25.15 28.16
CA ASP A 790 -35.72 25.94 28.13
C ASP A 790 -36.03 26.48 26.72
N ILE A 791 -37.21 27.07 26.53
CA ILE A 791 -37.68 27.58 25.24
C ILE A 791 -36.73 28.62 24.60
N THR A 792 -35.85 29.28 25.38
CA THR A 792 -34.88 30.25 24.83
C THR A 792 -33.83 29.57 23.96
N GLY A 793 -33.58 28.28 24.17
CA GLY A 793 -32.64 27.45 23.40
C GLY A 793 -33.04 27.24 21.94
N ILE A 794 -34.26 27.61 21.54
CA ILE A 794 -34.74 27.41 20.16
C ILE A 794 -33.91 28.15 19.11
N ILE A 795 -33.28 29.27 19.49
CA ILE A 795 -32.38 30.02 18.59
C ILE A 795 -31.05 29.27 18.39
N GLU A 796 -30.52 28.64 19.45
CA GLU A 796 -29.34 27.77 19.33
C GLU A 796 -29.65 26.57 18.43
N LEU A 797 -30.84 25.98 18.58
CA LEU A 797 -31.31 24.88 17.73
C LEU A 797 -31.39 25.30 16.25
N GLU A 798 -32.02 26.42 15.94
CA GLU A 798 -32.13 26.93 14.55
C GLU A 798 -30.74 27.12 13.93
N GLY A 799 -29.82 27.74 14.67
CA GLY A 799 -28.44 27.92 14.21
C GLY A 799 -27.71 26.59 13.97
N LEU A 800 -27.96 25.58 14.81
CA LEU A 800 -27.31 24.28 14.70
C LEU A 800 -27.85 23.48 13.52
N ILE A 801 -29.16 23.57 13.26
CA ILE A 801 -29.80 23.02 12.06
C ILE A 801 -29.19 23.66 10.81
N GLU A 802 -28.96 24.97 10.78
CA GLU A 802 -28.34 25.62 9.62
C GLU A 802 -26.88 25.21 9.40
N VAL A 803 -26.09 24.99 10.46
CA VAL A 803 -24.74 24.42 10.30
C VAL A 803 -24.81 23.00 9.75
N ASN A 804 -25.79 22.19 10.16
CA ASN A 804 -26.00 20.86 9.59
C ASN A 804 -26.44 20.94 8.12
N ARG A 805 -27.32 21.89 7.76
CA ARG A 805 -27.79 22.11 6.38
C ARG A 805 -26.64 22.51 5.45
N LEU A 806 -25.76 23.41 5.90
CA LEU A 806 -24.58 23.78 5.13
C LEU A 806 -23.59 22.61 4.99
N ALA A 807 -23.36 21.83 6.04
CA ALA A 807 -22.49 20.66 5.99
C ALA A 807 -23.02 19.61 5.01
N HIS A 808 -24.34 19.33 5.04
CA HIS A 808 -25.03 18.48 4.06
C HIS A 808 -24.80 19.00 2.63
N LYS A 809 -25.02 20.29 2.39
CA LYS A 809 -24.83 20.89 1.06
C LYS A 809 -23.39 20.73 0.53
N LEU A 810 -22.39 21.00 1.36
CA LEU A 810 -20.97 20.91 0.94
C LEU A 810 -20.54 19.47 0.65
N MET A 811 -21.02 18.50 1.43
CA MET A 811 -20.72 17.09 1.20
C MET A 811 -21.53 16.50 0.04
N GLY A 812 -22.76 16.99 -0.17
CA GLY A 812 -23.66 16.59 -1.26
C GLY A 812 -23.14 16.92 -2.67
N GLU A 813 -22.08 17.74 -2.79
CA GLU A 813 -21.35 17.94 -4.05
C GLU A 813 -20.62 16.66 -4.52
N TYR A 814 -20.28 15.76 -3.59
CA TYR A 814 -19.46 14.57 -3.87
C TYR A 814 -20.16 13.25 -3.49
N LEU A 815 -21.04 13.29 -2.49
CA LEU A 815 -21.70 12.13 -1.90
C LEU A 815 -23.20 12.09 -2.25
N LEU A 816 -23.74 10.87 -2.35
CA LEU A 816 -25.19 10.68 -2.46
C LEU A 816 -25.79 10.71 -1.05
N LEU A 817 -26.31 11.87 -0.66
CA LEU A 817 -26.95 12.08 0.64
C LEU A 817 -28.47 12.00 0.53
N ASN A 818 -29.13 11.57 1.60
CA ASN A 818 -30.59 11.65 1.71
C ASN A 818 -31.03 13.12 1.70
N ASP A 819 -32.28 13.37 1.31
CA ASP A 819 -32.84 14.72 1.34
C ASP A 819 -32.78 15.30 2.77
N PHE A 820 -32.27 16.53 2.90
CA PHE A 820 -32.03 17.13 4.22
C PHE A 820 -33.33 17.32 5.00
N ASP A 821 -34.40 17.75 4.35
CA ASP A 821 -35.67 18.02 5.04
C ASP A 821 -36.35 16.70 5.44
N ALA A 822 -36.16 15.62 4.67
CA ALA A 822 -36.56 14.27 5.08
C ALA A 822 -35.79 13.81 6.33
N MET A 823 -34.45 13.97 6.34
CA MET A 823 -33.62 13.63 7.50
C MET A 823 -34.02 14.42 8.76
N LEU A 824 -34.27 15.72 8.60
CA LEU A 824 -34.73 16.58 9.69
C LEU A 824 -36.10 16.16 10.21
N LYS A 825 -37.05 15.84 9.34
CA LYS A 825 -38.38 15.32 9.74
C LYS A 825 -38.25 14.00 10.48
N GLU A 826 -37.39 13.10 10.01
CA GLU A 826 -37.13 11.82 10.67
C GLU A 826 -36.53 12.03 12.07
N ALA A 827 -35.48 12.85 12.21
CA ALA A 827 -34.89 13.15 13.52
C ALA A 827 -35.89 13.85 14.47
N ASN A 828 -36.78 14.67 13.91
CA ASN A 828 -37.85 15.35 14.63
C ASN A 828 -39.07 14.44 14.90
N HIS A 829 -39.04 13.15 14.51
CA HIS A 829 -40.18 12.22 14.58
C HIS A 829 -41.46 12.73 13.90
N ASN A 830 -41.31 13.57 12.87
CA ASN A 830 -42.39 14.26 12.16
C ASN A 830 -42.65 13.64 10.77
N VAL A 831 -42.51 12.31 10.66
CA VAL A 831 -42.80 11.53 9.45
C VAL A 831 -44.09 10.73 9.62
N SER A 832 -44.16 9.93 10.69
CA SER A 832 -45.33 9.12 11.04
C SER A 832 -46.25 9.80 12.07
N ALA A 833 -45.81 10.90 12.66
CA ALA A 833 -46.59 11.70 13.60
C ALA A 833 -46.90 13.08 13.00
N PRO A 834 -48.07 13.68 13.32
CA PRO A 834 -48.45 14.99 12.81
C PRO A 834 -47.67 16.15 13.45
N TYR A 835 -47.07 15.92 14.61
CA TYR A 835 -46.32 16.93 15.38
C TYR A 835 -44.97 16.35 15.79
N GLY A 836 -43.91 17.06 15.44
CA GLY A 836 -42.55 16.67 15.78
C GLY A 836 -42.16 17.00 17.21
N ARG A 837 -41.05 16.43 17.64
CA ARG A 837 -40.37 16.66 18.93
C ARG A 837 -40.21 18.14 19.27
N ILE A 838 -39.76 18.96 18.31
CA ILE A 838 -39.57 20.41 18.51
C ILE A 838 -40.90 21.09 18.87
N THR A 839 -41.98 20.78 18.16
CA THR A 839 -43.32 21.35 18.42
C THR A 839 -43.83 20.96 19.80
N LEU A 840 -43.67 19.68 20.16
CA LEU A 840 -44.09 19.16 21.47
C LEU A 840 -43.28 19.78 22.60
N HIS A 841 -41.96 19.93 22.45
CA HIS A 841 -41.11 20.57 23.46
C HIS A 841 -41.42 22.06 23.61
N VAL A 842 -41.68 22.78 22.52
CA VAL A 842 -42.15 24.17 22.59
C VAL A 842 -43.45 24.25 23.41
N PHE A 843 -44.45 23.43 23.09
CA PHE A 843 -45.70 23.38 23.85
C PHE A 843 -45.47 23.04 25.33
N TRP A 844 -44.61 22.06 25.61
CA TRP A 844 -44.26 21.66 26.96
C TRP A 844 -43.67 22.83 27.75
N GLU A 845 -42.62 23.46 27.23
CA GLU A 845 -41.94 24.60 27.86
C GLU A 845 -42.84 25.84 27.98
N LEU A 846 -43.83 26.01 27.11
CA LEU A 846 -44.84 27.04 27.29
C LEU A 846 -45.62 26.81 28.59
N ASN A 847 -46.16 25.61 28.78
CA ASN A 847 -46.97 25.30 29.96
C ASN A 847 -46.15 25.26 31.26
N ILE A 848 -44.95 24.67 31.23
CA ILE A 848 -44.18 24.44 32.47
C ILE A 848 -43.21 25.56 32.84
N ASP A 849 -42.93 26.50 31.94
CA ASP A 849 -41.96 27.58 32.20
C ASP A 849 -42.43 28.95 31.72
N LEU A 850 -42.76 29.15 30.43
CA LEU A 850 -43.09 30.50 29.92
C LEU A 850 -44.30 31.10 30.66
N LEU A 851 -45.43 30.39 30.64
CA LEU A 851 -46.67 30.87 31.22
C LEU A 851 -46.49 31.18 32.72
N PRO A 852 -45.98 30.26 33.56
CA PRO A 852 -45.88 30.51 34.99
C PRO A 852 -44.71 31.40 35.38
N ASN A 853 -43.57 31.41 34.68
CA ASN A 853 -42.34 32.03 35.20
C ASN A 853 -41.91 33.33 34.51
N TYR A 854 -42.59 33.79 33.46
CA TYR A 854 -42.18 35.00 32.74
C TYR A 854 -43.14 36.18 32.94
N CYS A 855 -42.59 37.38 32.86
CA CYS A 855 -43.30 38.66 32.90
C CYS A 855 -43.10 39.39 31.57
N TYR A 856 -44.19 39.76 30.91
CA TYR A 856 -44.15 40.54 29.69
C TYR A 856 -43.93 42.03 29.97
N ASN A 857 -42.97 42.64 29.26
CA ASN A 857 -42.76 44.08 29.25
C ASN A 857 -43.15 44.65 27.88
N ALA A 858 -44.29 45.32 27.84
CA ALA A 858 -44.84 45.90 26.60
C ALA A 858 -43.95 47.00 25.99
N ALA A 859 -43.18 47.74 26.81
CA ALA A 859 -42.33 48.81 26.33
C ALA A 859 -41.11 48.28 25.54
N THR A 860 -40.62 47.09 25.90
CA THR A 860 -39.47 46.46 25.22
C THR A 860 -39.89 45.32 24.29
N ASN A 861 -41.17 44.93 24.31
CA ASN A 861 -41.72 43.76 23.63
C ASN A 861 -40.94 42.47 23.94
N ARG A 862 -40.69 42.23 25.25
CA ARG A 862 -39.91 41.08 25.73
C ARG A 862 -40.51 40.49 27.00
N PHE A 863 -40.47 39.18 27.11
CA PHE A 863 -40.66 38.44 28.34
C PHE A 863 -39.34 38.29 29.08
N VAL A 864 -39.36 38.44 30.41
CA VAL A 864 -38.21 38.21 31.30
C VAL A 864 -38.64 37.35 32.48
N LYS A 865 -37.75 36.51 33.02
CA LYS A 865 -38.07 35.66 34.17
C LYS A 865 -38.47 36.50 35.40
N THR A 866 -39.49 36.03 36.12
CA THR A 866 -39.92 36.62 37.38
C THR A 866 -38.78 36.56 38.42
N ARG A 867 -38.70 37.57 39.30
CA ARG A 867 -37.76 37.57 40.44
C ARG A 867 -38.30 36.81 41.64
N LEU A 868 -39.60 36.54 41.65
CA LEU A 868 -40.31 35.82 42.71
C LEU A 868 -40.91 34.57 42.07
N PRO A 869 -40.21 33.41 42.10
CA PRO A 869 -40.78 32.17 41.60
C PRO A 869 -41.88 31.70 42.56
N PHE A 870 -43.10 31.58 42.05
CA PHE A 870 -44.25 31.07 42.79
C PHE A 870 -44.48 29.58 42.55
N GLU A 871 -43.91 29.03 41.48
CA GLU A 871 -43.87 27.61 41.18
C GLU A 871 -42.47 27.00 41.42
N LYS A 872 -42.42 25.67 41.62
CA LYS A 872 -41.16 24.94 41.78
C LYS A 872 -40.44 24.80 40.45
N GLU A 873 -39.14 25.07 40.41
CA GLU A 873 -38.33 24.82 39.22
C GLU A 873 -38.42 23.36 38.76
N THR A 874 -38.89 23.16 37.54
CA THR A 874 -38.95 21.84 36.91
C THR A 874 -37.54 21.35 36.60
N LYS A 875 -37.18 20.17 37.11
CA LYS A 875 -35.91 19.52 36.79
C LYS A 875 -35.96 18.99 35.35
N ARG A 876 -35.19 19.60 34.46
CA ARG A 876 -34.99 19.13 33.09
C ARG A 876 -33.99 17.99 33.06
N GLU A 877 -34.15 17.09 32.09
CA GLU A 877 -33.14 16.08 31.81
C GLU A 877 -31.86 16.73 31.28
N LYS A 878 -30.70 16.16 31.63
CA LYS A 878 -29.43 16.72 31.16
C LYS A 878 -29.29 16.46 29.67
N PRO A 879 -28.83 17.46 28.89
CA PRO A 879 -28.62 17.27 27.46
C PRO A 879 -27.53 16.22 27.21
N PRO A 880 -27.58 15.52 26.06
CA PRO A 880 -26.55 14.56 25.69
C PRO A 880 -25.18 15.25 25.54
N ASN A 881 -24.10 14.52 25.83
CA ASN A 881 -22.72 15.01 25.70
C ASN A 881 -21.97 14.30 24.55
N PRO A 882 -22.27 14.63 23.29
CA PRO A 882 -21.68 13.99 22.11
C PRO A 882 -20.27 14.54 21.80
N SER A 883 -19.58 13.87 20.89
CA SER A 883 -18.36 14.40 20.27
C SER A 883 -18.61 15.76 19.60
N VAL A 884 -17.62 16.65 19.65
CA VAL A 884 -17.75 18.04 19.20
C VAL A 884 -18.13 18.21 17.73
N HIS A 885 -17.80 17.22 16.88
CA HIS A 885 -18.15 17.21 15.46
C HIS A 885 -19.64 16.94 15.20
N TYR A 886 -20.41 16.44 16.17
CA TYR A 886 -21.88 16.37 16.05
C TYR A 886 -22.58 17.68 16.42
N VAL A 887 -21.85 18.65 16.98
CA VAL A 887 -22.40 19.96 17.42
C VAL A 887 -21.89 21.08 16.51
N TRP A 888 -20.93 21.92 16.91
CA TRP A 888 -20.45 23.03 16.08
C TRP A 888 -19.14 22.72 15.33
N GLY A 889 -18.62 21.49 15.44
CA GLY A 889 -17.42 21.03 14.74
C GLY A 889 -16.19 20.93 15.64
N THR A 890 -15.89 21.96 16.43
CA THR A 890 -14.71 21.99 17.32
C THR A 890 -15.04 22.55 18.70
N LYS A 891 -14.18 22.29 19.70
CA LYS A 891 -14.32 22.85 21.05
C LYS A 891 -14.38 24.39 21.03
N ARG A 892 -13.55 25.04 20.21
CA ARG A 892 -13.53 26.51 20.07
C ARG A 892 -14.84 27.03 19.47
N LEU A 893 -15.32 26.40 18.40
CA LEU A 893 -16.62 26.79 17.81
C LEU A 893 -17.78 26.55 18.77
N ASN A 894 -17.77 25.44 19.52
CA ASN A 894 -18.78 25.19 20.55
C ASN A 894 -18.82 26.32 21.58
N HIS A 895 -17.65 26.76 22.05
CA HIS A 895 -17.57 27.89 22.98
C HIS A 895 -18.05 29.19 22.33
N SER A 896 -17.59 29.51 21.12
CA SER A 896 -17.98 30.73 20.39
C SER A 896 -19.50 30.81 20.18
N PHE A 897 -20.11 29.75 19.65
CA PHE A 897 -21.55 29.73 19.44
C PHE A 897 -22.34 29.73 20.75
N SER A 898 -21.88 29.01 21.78
CA SER A 898 -22.51 29.08 23.10
C SER A 898 -22.49 30.50 23.68
N THR A 899 -21.39 31.24 23.56
CA THR A 899 -21.28 32.65 23.96
C THR A 899 -22.22 33.53 23.13
N ILE A 900 -22.27 33.36 21.81
CA ILE A 900 -23.19 34.12 20.95
C ILE A 900 -24.65 33.87 21.35
N TYR A 901 -25.05 32.61 21.52
CA TYR A 901 -26.44 32.27 21.82
C TYR A 901 -26.83 32.53 23.27
N SER A 902 -25.86 32.62 24.20
CA SER A 902 -26.11 33.03 25.59
C SER A 902 -26.81 34.40 25.70
N LEU A 903 -26.60 35.29 24.72
CA LEU A 903 -27.24 36.61 24.66
C LEU A 903 -28.77 36.52 24.52
N TYR A 904 -29.30 35.37 24.11
CA TYR A 904 -30.72 35.11 23.91
C TYR A 904 -31.38 34.34 25.06
N THR A 905 -30.63 33.99 26.11
CA THR A 905 -31.17 33.20 27.25
C THR A 905 -31.87 34.05 28.31
N GLY A 906 -31.54 35.34 28.40
CA GLY A 906 -32.07 36.23 29.42
C GLY A 906 -33.47 36.79 29.16
N PHE A 907 -34.06 36.53 27.98
CA PHE A 907 -35.37 37.04 27.59
C PHE A 907 -36.01 36.18 26.50
N ILE A 908 -37.31 36.36 26.26
CA ILE A 908 -38.01 35.83 25.07
C ILE A 908 -38.65 37.00 24.33
N GLY A 909 -38.41 37.12 23.03
CA GLY A 909 -38.93 38.22 22.23
C GLY A 909 -38.95 37.89 20.74
N ALA A 910 -39.02 38.92 19.89
CA ALA A 910 -39.14 38.78 18.44
C ALA A 910 -38.20 37.73 17.78
N PRO A 911 -36.89 37.61 18.11
CA PRO A 911 -36.05 36.58 17.49
C PRO A 911 -36.50 35.16 17.83
N HIS A 912 -36.95 34.90 19.07
CA HIS A 912 -37.45 33.60 19.48
C HIS A 912 -38.76 33.25 18.78
N PHE A 913 -39.71 34.20 18.73
CA PHE A 913 -40.98 34.00 18.03
C PHE A 913 -40.79 33.68 16.54
N ARG A 914 -39.85 34.35 15.85
CA ARG A 914 -39.52 34.04 14.45
C ARG A 914 -38.94 32.63 14.28
N ALA A 915 -38.05 32.21 15.18
CA ALA A 915 -37.50 30.85 15.16
C ALA A 915 -38.59 29.80 15.40
N ILE A 916 -39.49 30.04 16.37
CA ILE A 916 -40.68 29.21 16.63
C ILE A 916 -41.51 29.09 15.35
N CYS A 917 -41.83 30.21 14.68
CA CYS A 917 -42.66 30.20 13.48
C CYS A 917 -42.06 29.36 12.35
N ARG A 918 -40.75 29.50 12.10
CA ARG A 918 -40.06 28.75 11.05
C ARG A 918 -39.98 27.24 11.34
N LEU A 919 -39.72 26.87 12.59
CA LEU A 919 -39.53 25.46 12.97
C LEU A 919 -40.84 24.70 13.17
N LEU A 920 -41.90 25.36 13.66
CA LEU A 920 -43.21 24.72 13.85
C LEU A 920 -44.06 24.72 12.58
N GLY A 921 -43.91 25.75 11.73
CA GLY A 921 -44.78 25.98 10.58
C GLY A 921 -46.25 26.16 10.99
N TYR A 922 -47.13 26.27 10.00
CA TYR A 922 -48.56 26.53 10.25
C TYR A 922 -49.22 25.46 11.12
N GLN A 923 -48.94 24.18 10.86
CA GLN A 923 -49.56 23.07 11.58
C GLN A 923 -49.13 23.03 13.05
N GLY A 924 -47.84 23.25 13.33
CA GLY A 924 -47.33 23.28 14.69
C GLY A 924 -47.84 24.49 15.49
N ILE A 925 -47.95 25.66 14.84
CA ILE A 925 -48.52 26.86 15.47
C ILE A 925 -50.00 26.65 15.80
N ALA A 926 -50.78 26.09 14.87
CA ALA A 926 -52.20 25.85 15.05
C ALA A 926 -52.48 24.98 16.29
N VAL A 927 -51.75 23.86 16.45
CA VAL A 927 -51.93 22.98 17.62
C VAL A 927 -51.50 23.67 18.93
N VAL A 928 -50.42 24.46 18.91
CA VAL A 928 -49.98 25.19 20.11
C VAL A 928 -51.06 26.21 20.52
N ILE A 929 -51.65 26.93 19.58
CA ILE A 929 -52.75 27.87 19.87
C ILE A 929 -53.98 27.14 20.39
N GLU A 930 -54.37 26.03 19.77
CA GLU A 930 -55.52 25.22 20.21
C GLU A 930 -55.34 24.73 21.66
N GLU A 931 -54.17 24.19 21.99
CA GLU A 931 -53.88 23.71 23.33
C GLU A 931 -53.75 24.86 24.35
N LEU A 932 -53.19 26.01 23.97
CA LEU A 932 -53.18 27.20 24.83
C LEU A 932 -54.61 27.71 25.13
N LEU A 933 -55.53 27.64 24.16
CA LEU A 933 -56.93 27.98 24.40
C LEU A 933 -57.58 27.03 25.42
N LYS A 934 -57.30 25.72 25.34
CA LYS A 934 -57.76 24.74 26.34
C LYS A 934 -57.17 25.03 27.72
N THR A 935 -55.88 25.38 27.79
CA THR A 935 -55.22 25.79 29.04
C THR A 935 -55.90 27.03 29.65
N VAL A 936 -56.18 28.06 28.84
CA VAL A 936 -56.89 29.27 29.30
C VAL A 936 -58.32 28.95 29.76
N GLU A 937 -59.05 28.11 29.04
CA GLU A 937 -60.40 27.67 29.41
C GLU A 937 -60.39 26.95 30.77
N ASN A 938 -59.43 26.06 31.00
CA ASN A 938 -59.28 25.34 32.27
C ASN A 938 -58.98 26.29 33.44
N PHE A 939 -58.16 27.33 33.25
CA PHE A 939 -57.95 28.33 34.29
C PHE A 939 -59.21 29.13 34.59
N LEU A 940 -59.86 29.66 33.54
CA LEU A 940 -61.05 30.50 33.66
C LEU A 940 -62.26 29.78 34.25
N THR A 941 -62.38 28.47 34.05
CA THR A 941 -63.49 27.65 34.57
C THR A 941 -63.14 26.90 35.86
N GLY A 942 -61.85 26.79 36.19
CA GLY A 942 -61.34 26.10 37.37
C GLY A 942 -60.87 27.08 38.46
N THR A 943 -59.57 27.03 38.76
CA THR A 943 -58.98 27.71 39.94
C THR A 943 -59.21 29.22 39.94
N THR A 944 -59.11 29.90 38.79
CA THR A 944 -59.35 31.35 38.73
C THR A 944 -60.78 31.69 39.11
N LEU A 945 -61.77 30.91 38.65
CA LEU A 945 -63.17 31.12 38.96
C LEU A 945 -63.46 30.92 40.45
N ASP A 946 -62.88 29.88 41.04
CA ASP A 946 -63.02 29.59 42.47
C ASP A 946 -62.44 30.73 43.32
N TYR A 947 -61.26 31.24 42.96
CA TYR A 947 -60.66 32.40 43.62
C TYR A 947 -61.49 33.67 43.40
N VAL A 948 -61.94 33.98 42.19
CA VAL A 948 -62.78 35.16 41.92
C VAL A 948 -64.08 35.08 42.71
N THR A 949 -64.73 33.92 42.74
CA THR A 949 -65.96 33.69 43.52
C THR A 949 -65.71 33.86 45.01
N THR A 950 -64.55 33.42 45.51
CA THR A 950 -64.15 33.58 46.91
C THR A 950 -63.84 35.04 47.24
N LEU A 951 -63.04 35.72 46.43
CA LEU A 951 -62.70 37.14 46.60
C LEU A 951 -63.94 38.04 46.53
N MET A 952 -64.92 37.72 45.68
CA MET A 952 -66.19 38.44 45.61
C MET A 952 -67.03 38.32 46.90
N LYS A 953 -66.88 37.23 47.66
CA LYS A 953 -67.50 37.10 49.00
C LYS A 953 -66.75 37.91 50.08
N VAL A 954 -65.44 38.11 49.90
CA VAL A 954 -64.57 38.91 50.78
C VAL A 954 -64.68 40.41 50.48
N MET A 955 -65.09 40.78 49.26
CA MET A 955 -65.26 42.16 48.84
C MET A 955 -66.37 42.87 49.64
N PRO A 956 -66.20 44.15 50.04
CA PRO A 956 -67.25 44.89 50.72
C PRO A 956 -68.50 45.01 49.84
N VAL A 957 -69.68 44.75 50.43
CA VAL A 957 -70.98 44.83 49.75
C VAL A 957 -71.24 46.21 49.16
N THR A 958 -70.73 47.27 49.81
CA THR A 958 -70.76 48.64 49.30
C THR A 958 -69.45 49.37 49.64
N CYS A 959 -68.71 49.83 48.65
CA CYS A 959 -67.56 50.71 48.82
C CYS A 959 -67.83 52.04 48.08
N LYS A 960 -68.00 53.14 48.83
CA LYS A 960 -68.42 54.43 48.26
C LYS A 960 -67.21 55.24 47.80
N LEU A 961 -67.33 55.93 46.67
CA LEU A 961 -66.34 56.94 46.27
C LEU A 961 -66.50 58.17 47.16
N LEU A 962 -65.54 58.39 48.06
CA LEU A 962 -65.54 59.54 48.95
C LEU A 962 -65.38 60.86 48.18
N ARG A 963 -66.03 61.92 48.67
CA ARG A 963 -65.95 63.26 48.07
C ARG A 963 -64.57 63.88 48.31
N PHE A 964 -64.20 64.85 47.48
CA PHE A 964 -62.90 65.52 47.59
C PHE A 964 -62.66 66.17 48.97
N ASP A 965 -63.73 66.54 49.69
CA ASP A 965 -63.70 67.15 51.03
C ASP A 965 -62.95 66.30 52.08
N TYR A 966 -62.83 64.98 51.87
CA TYR A 966 -62.14 64.05 52.78
C TYR A 966 -60.60 64.09 52.66
N GLY A 967 -60.07 64.75 51.62
CA GLY A 967 -58.63 64.82 51.33
C GLY A 967 -58.02 63.47 50.92
N SER A 968 -56.91 63.48 50.17
CA SER A 968 -56.26 62.25 49.71
C SER A 968 -55.84 61.29 50.85
N PRO A 969 -55.40 61.75 52.04
CA PRO A 969 -55.10 60.83 53.15
C PRO A 969 -56.35 60.17 53.73
N GLY A 970 -57.48 60.91 53.83
CA GLY A 970 -58.74 60.37 54.33
C GLY A 970 -59.36 59.36 53.37
N VAL A 971 -59.27 59.63 52.06
CA VAL A 971 -59.68 58.70 51.01
C VAL A 971 -58.83 57.43 51.02
N MET A 972 -57.51 57.56 51.17
CA MET A 972 -56.62 56.41 51.28
C MET A 972 -56.92 55.57 52.53
N GLY A 973 -57.12 56.21 53.68
CA GLY A 973 -57.45 55.52 54.93
C GLY A 973 -58.78 54.77 54.86
N TYR A 974 -59.79 55.34 54.18
CA TYR A 974 -61.06 54.67 53.92
C TYR A 974 -60.88 53.42 53.05
N TYR A 975 -60.15 53.51 51.93
CA TYR A 975 -59.93 52.32 51.09
C TYR A 975 -59.05 51.28 51.77
N GLN A 976 -58.08 51.67 52.59
CA GLN A 976 -57.29 50.72 53.39
C GLN A 976 -58.16 49.96 54.39
N ALA A 977 -59.14 50.62 55.01
CA ALA A 977 -60.06 49.97 55.95
C ALA A 977 -61.07 49.06 55.23
N GLU A 978 -61.73 49.55 54.18
CA GLU A 978 -62.78 48.82 53.45
C GLU A 978 -62.25 47.64 52.62
N LEU A 979 -60.99 47.71 52.17
CA LEU A 979 -60.35 46.65 51.37
C LEU A 979 -59.34 45.84 52.17
N CYS A 980 -59.31 45.98 53.50
CA CYS A 980 -58.31 45.34 54.36
C CYS A 980 -58.27 43.81 54.17
N ASP A 981 -59.45 43.16 54.17
CA ASP A 981 -59.57 41.71 54.03
C ASP A 981 -59.13 41.21 52.64
N LEU A 982 -59.28 42.04 51.61
CA LEU A 982 -58.76 41.76 50.27
C LEU A 982 -57.24 41.92 50.22
N ILE A 983 -56.72 43.02 50.78
CA ILE A 983 -55.28 43.34 50.79
C ILE A 983 -54.49 42.28 51.59
N GLN A 984 -55.08 41.75 52.66
CA GLN A 984 -54.47 40.74 53.53
C GLN A 984 -54.75 39.30 53.07
N TYR A 985 -55.47 39.09 51.96
CA TYR A 985 -55.77 37.74 51.47
C TYR A 985 -54.48 36.98 51.13
N PRO A 986 -54.16 35.87 51.83
CA PRO A 986 -52.85 35.23 51.75
C PRO A 986 -52.43 34.81 50.33
N ASP A 987 -53.39 34.29 49.56
CA ASP A 987 -53.15 33.70 48.25
C ASP A 987 -53.29 34.69 47.08
N LEU A 988 -53.54 35.98 47.37
CA LEU A 988 -53.84 36.99 46.34
C LEU A 988 -52.70 37.13 45.34
N ARG A 989 -51.45 37.07 45.82
CA ARG A 989 -50.26 37.21 44.99
C ARG A 989 -49.75 35.88 44.45
N THR A 990 -49.79 34.82 45.25
CA THR A 990 -49.19 33.51 44.94
C THR A 990 -50.07 32.68 44.01
N GLU A 991 -51.39 32.83 44.08
CA GLU A 991 -52.34 32.00 43.31
C GLU A 991 -53.17 32.86 42.36
N VAL A 992 -53.79 33.94 42.84
CA VAL A 992 -54.73 34.73 42.02
C VAL A 992 -54.00 35.53 40.93
N PHE A 993 -53.01 36.35 41.31
CA PHE A 993 -52.21 37.10 40.33
C PHE A 993 -51.34 36.19 39.45
N GLN A 994 -50.95 35.03 39.98
CA GLN A 994 -50.23 34.00 39.25
C GLN A 994 -51.09 33.46 38.11
N SER A 995 -52.32 33.03 38.41
CA SER A 995 -53.26 32.51 37.42
C SER A 995 -53.63 33.55 36.34
N PHE A 996 -53.86 34.81 36.72
CA PHE A 996 -54.08 35.88 35.73
C PHE A 996 -52.85 36.18 34.86
N ARG A 997 -51.64 36.04 35.41
CA ARG A 997 -50.40 36.20 34.64
C ARG A 997 -50.27 35.10 33.59
N GLU A 998 -50.56 33.85 33.94
CA GLU A 998 -50.50 32.72 33.01
C GLU A 998 -51.50 32.88 31.86
N ILE A 999 -52.75 33.24 32.17
CA ILE A 999 -53.77 33.57 31.14
C ILE A 999 -53.27 34.70 30.24
N GLY A 1000 -52.76 35.78 30.84
CA GLY A 1000 -52.23 36.93 30.10
C GLY A 1000 -51.06 36.56 29.19
N ASN A 1001 -50.12 35.75 29.68
CA ASN A 1001 -48.97 35.26 28.93
C ASN A 1001 -49.40 34.37 27.75
N ALA A 1002 -50.43 33.53 27.92
CA ALA A 1002 -50.96 32.68 26.85
C ALA A 1002 -51.56 33.52 25.71
N VAL A 1003 -52.38 34.52 26.05
CA VAL A 1003 -52.96 35.45 25.06
C VAL A 1003 -51.87 36.26 24.34
N LEU A 1004 -50.89 36.75 25.10
CA LEU A 1004 -49.75 37.48 24.54
C LEU A 1004 -48.89 36.61 23.63
N PHE A 1005 -48.70 35.33 23.97
CA PHE A 1005 -47.98 34.39 23.11
C PHE A 1005 -48.69 34.23 21.76
N CYS A 1006 -50.02 34.00 21.75
CA CYS A 1006 -50.80 33.90 20.52
C CYS A 1006 -50.66 35.17 19.66
N LEU A 1007 -50.81 36.35 20.26
CA LEU A 1007 -50.67 37.64 19.57
C LEU A 1007 -49.27 37.81 18.95
N LEU A 1008 -48.21 37.49 19.71
CA LEU A 1008 -46.83 37.71 19.28
C LEU A 1008 -46.34 36.67 18.28
N VAL A 1009 -46.85 35.44 18.35
CA VAL A 1009 -46.63 34.43 17.31
C VAL A 1009 -47.33 34.84 16.02
N GLU A 1010 -48.58 35.29 16.08
CA GLU A 1010 -49.31 35.77 14.89
C GLU A 1010 -48.61 36.96 14.23
N GLN A 1011 -48.03 37.88 15.01
CA GLN A 1011 -47.23 38.99 14.48
C GLN A 1011 -45.90 38.54 13.84
N ALA A 1012 -45.38 37.38 14.23
CA ALA A 1012 -44.11 36.85 13.74
C ALA A 1012 -44.25 35.89 12.55
N LEU A 1013 -45.44 35.30 12.38
CA LEU A 1013 -45.86 34.47 11.25
C LEU A 1013 -45.98 35.31 9.98
#